data_AF-A0A1U8CMQ4-F1
#
_entry.id   AF-A0A1U8CMQ4-F1
#
_cell.length_a   1.000
_cell.length_b   1.000
_cell.length_c   1.000
_cell.angle_alpha   90.00
_cell.angle_beta   90.00
_cell.angle_gamma   90.00
#
_symmetry.space_group_name_H-M   'P 1'
#
loop_
_entity.id
_entity.type
_entity.pdbx_description
1 polymer ?
#
loop_
_entity_poly.entity_id
_entity_poly.type
_entity_poly.pdbx_seq_one_letter_code
_entity_poly.pdbx_strand_id
1 'polypeptide(L)'
;MSADSSPLTGSTPPSYGTLMTGTSIDPLSSSVSSVRLSGYCGSPWRAIGYHAAVWMLAGIPWLLFRWKPLWGVRLRLRPCSLAHAETLVIETRDKEGSSRQLFTVQVQTEAVGEGSLELPPQAQAEEGRSRMAVGVAAEATWKDTTPLHRQKEAKQVLRYYLLQGQRYVWIETQQAFCQVSLLDYGRTCDDILCSRSGLSLQDQAVRKTIYGPNVIGIPVKSYLQLLVDEALNPYYGFQAFSIALWLADHYYWYALCIFLISAVSICLALYKTRKQSMTLRDMVKLCVRVQVCRPGGDEWVDSSELVPGDCLVLPQEGGVMPCDAVLVAGECVINESSLTGESIPVLKTALPEGPKPYCPETHRRHTLFCGTLILQARAYLGPRVLAVVTRTGFCTAKGGLVSSILHPRPISFKFYKHSMKFVAALSVLALLGTIYSILILYRNQVPVKEIVIRALDLVTVVVPPALPAAMTVCTLYAQSRLRTQGIFCIHPLRINVGGKLRLVCFDKTGTLTEDGLDVMGVVPLKGRMLLPLVPEPRHLPLGPLLRALATCHALSQLHDTPVGDPMDLKMVESTGWVLEEGPAADSAPGTQVLAVMRPPPRASQQQGAEEPPEPVSVLCRFPFSSALQRMDVVVAWPGAPQPEAYVKGSPELVASLCSPETVPGDFTQVLQSYTAAGYRVVALAGKPLPIAPSLEAAQQLTRDAVEQELSLLGLLVMRNLLKPQTTPVIQTLRKTGIRTIMVTGDNLQTAVTVARGCGMVGTQEHLVIIQATHPEQGQPASLQFLPPESSAAMNGAKDPVQATGCPMELEPRSRHLALSGPTFAVLQKHFPKLLPKVLLQATVFARMAPEQKTELVCELQKLQYCVGMCGDGANDCGALKAADVGISLSQAEASVVSPFTSSMASIECVPTVIREGRCSLDTSFSVFKYMALYSLTQFISVLILYTINTNLGDLQFLAIDLVITTTIAVLMSRTGPALTLVRARPPGALLSVPVLGSLLLQVALVAGIQLGGYFLVIAQPWFVPLNRTVPAPDNLPNYENTVVFSLSSFQYLILAAAVSKGAPFRQPLYTNGATRTEEHRGQLLQVAAAGPGRRQLCGSLHAGECAGPVPPSLPALVPA
;
A
#
# COMPACT_ATOMS: atom_id res chain seq x y z
N MET A 1 5.31 43.42 5.75
CA MET A 1 6.58 44.10 5.41
C MET A 1 7.66 43.61 6.36
N SER A 2 8.57 42.77 5.88
CA SER A 2 9.91 42.59 6.43
C SER A 2 10.75 41.97 5.31
N ALA A 3 11.72 42.73 4.84
CA ALA A 3 12.63 42.40 3.76
C ALA A 3 13.75 41.51 4.28
N ASP A 4 14.03 40.41 3.58
CA ASP A 4 15.29 39.68 3.68
C ASP A 4 15.93 39.61 2.29
N SER A 5 16.97 40.41 2.14
CA SER A 5 17.87 40.50 1.00
C SER A 5 18.99 39.46 1.14
N SER A 6 19.04 38.50 0.21
CA SER A 6 20.25 37.73 -0.06
C SER A 6 20.45 37.65 -1.58
N PRO A 7 21.49 38.31 -2.13
CA PRO A 7 21.83 38.22 -3.54
C PRO A 7 22.84 37.08 -3.70
N LEU A 8 22.47 35.99 -4.39
CA LEU A 8 23.37 35.03 -5.08
C LEU A 8 22.57 33.78 -5.51
N THR A 9 21.53 33.98 -6.30
CA THR A 9 21.05 32.95 -7.23
C THR A 9 20.71 33.67 -8.52
N GLY A 10 21.58 33.54 -9.52
CA GLY A 10 21.30 34.01 -10.86
C GLY A 10 19.93 33.51 -11.30
N SER A 11 19.06 34.44 -11.67
CA SER A 11 17.82 34.19 -12.37
C SER A 11 18.13 33.36 -13.62
N THR A 12 17.73 32.10 -13.62
CA THR A 12 17.75 31.27 -14.82
C THR A 12 16.71 31.83 -15.80
N PRO A 13 17.08 32.07 -17.08
CA PRO A 13 16.16 32.61 -18.07
C PRO A 13 14.98 31.66 -18.34
N PRO A 14 13.82 32.19 -18.78
CA PRO A 14 12.59 31.43 -19.01
C PRO A 14 12.70 30.61 -20.31
N SER A 15 13.36 29.45 -20.27
CA SER A 15 13.23 28.45 -21.36
C SER A 15 13.52 27.00 -20.97
N TYR A 16 13.79 26.70 -19.69
CA TYR A 16 13.85 25.32 -19.22
C TYR A 16 12.46 24.85 -18.82
N GLY A 17 11.75 24.24 -19.78
CA GLY A 17 10.40 23.68 -19.64
C GLY A 17 10.20 22.94 -18.32
N THR A 18 9.65 23.65 -17.35
CA THR A 18 9.26 23.11 -16.06
C THR A 18 7.76 22.88 -16.16
N LEU A 19 7.36 21.76 -16.74
CA LEU A 19 5.97 21.36 -16.71
C LEU A 19 5.70 20.83 -15.31
N MET A 20 5.17 21.69 -14.44
CA MET A 20 4.46 21.27 -13.24
C MET A 20 3.15 20.65 -13.74
N THR A 21 3.12 19.34 -13.94
CA THR A 21 1.85 18.64 -14.17
C THR A 21 1.03 18.69 -12.88
N GLY A 22 0.32 19.78 -12.67
CA GLY A 22 -0.78 19.88 -11.73
C GLY A 22 -2.03 19.26 -12.36
N THR A 23 -2.01 17.96 -12.64
CA THR A 23 -3.17 17.25 -13.19
C THR A 23 -3.24 15.85 -12.59
N SER A 24 -3.70 15.75 -11.35
CA SER A 24 -4.28 14.49 -10.86
C SER A 24 -5.79 14.52 -11.14
N ILE A 25 -6.21 13.88 -12.23
CA ILE A 25 -7.60 13.44 -12.41
C ILE A 25 -7.75 11.97 -12.00
N ASP A 26 -6.66 11.33 -11.56
CA ASP A 26 -6.71 10.01 -10.95
C ASP A 26 -7.04 10.19 -9.45
N PRO A 27 -8.28 9.95 -8.99
CA PRO A 27 -8.70 10.22 -7.62
C PRO A 27 -7.91 9.39 -6.59
N LEU A 28 -7.30 8.28 -7.03
CA LEU A 28 -6.39 7.43 -6.24
C LEU A 28 -4.98 8.03 -6.05
N SER A 29 -4.68 9.15 -6.71
CA SER A 29 -3.37 9.84 -6.65
C SER A 29 -3.36 11.15 -5.87
N SER A 30 -4.43 11.45 -5.12
CA SER A 30 -4.71 12.72 -4.41
C SER A 30 -3.60 13.26 -3.47
N SER A 31 -2.53 12.49 -3.25
CA SER A 31 -1.37 12.87 -2.45
C SER A 31 -0.06 13.14 -3.21
N VAL A 32 -0.01 13.15 -4.55
CA VAL A 32 1.24 13.33 -5.33
C VAL A 32 1.38 14.80 -5.77
N SER A 33 2.37 15.56 -5.30
CA SER A 33 3.80 15.62 -5.64
C SER A 33 4.05 16.51 -6.85
N SER A 34 4.85 17.57 -6.72
CA SER A 34 5.31 18.31 -7.90
C SER A 34 6.29 17.43 -8.67
N VAL A 35 5.97 17.15 -9.93
CA VAL A 35 6.84 16.45 -10.85
C VAL A 35 7.59 17.50 -11.66
N ARG A 36 8.92 17.47 -11.61
CA ARG A 36 9.77 18.32 -12.42
C ARG A 36 10.50 17.46 -13.43
N LEU A 37 10.22 17.69 -14.71
CA LEU A 37 10.98 17.12 -15.82
C LEU A 37 12.11 18.04 -16.24
N SER A 38 13.25 17.47 -16.62
CA SER A 38 14.38 18.20 -17.18
C SER A 38 15.02 17.39 -18.30
N GLY A 39 15.11 18.01 -19.49
CA GLY A 39 15.64 17.39 -20.71
C GLY A 39 17.15 17.53 -20.84
N TYR A 40 17.80 16.47 -21.33
CA TYR A 40 19.23 16.40 -21.58
C TYR A 40 19.52 15.72 -22.92
N CYS A 41 20.57 16.20 -23.61
CA CYS A 41 21.06 15.64 -24.87
C CYS A 41 22.55 15.27 -24.76
N GLY A 42 22.96 14.30 -25.58
CA GLY A 42 24.35 13.85 -25.68
C GLY A 42 25.30 14.97 -26.09
N SER A 43 26.48 15.01 -25.46
CA SER A 43 27.59 15.84 -25.92
C SER A 43 28.85 14.95 -26.02
N PRO A 44 29.43 14.77 -27.22
CA PRO A 44 30.53 13.82 -27.41
C PRO A 44 31.76 14.18 -26.57
N TRP A 45 32.10 15.47 -26.50
CA TRP A 45 33.22 15.98 -25.68
C TRP A 45 33.05 15.72 -24.18
N ARG A 46 31.82 15.83 -23.66
CA ARG A 46 31.52 15.54 -22.25
C ARG A 46 31.54 14.04 -21.95
N ALA A 47 31.09 13.22 -22.90
CA ALA A 47 31.18 11.77 -22.77
C ALA A 47 32.64 11.29 -22.78
N ILE A 48 33.49 11.84 -23.65
CA ILE A 48 34.93 11.54 -23.68
C ILE A 48 35.59 11.95 -22.37
N GLY A 49 35.36 13.19 -21.89
CA GLY A 49 35.87 13.65 -20.60
C GLY A 49 35.40 12.80 -19.42
N TYR A 50 34.15 12.33 -19.45
CA TYR A 50 33.61 11.39 -18.47
C TYR A 50 34.37 10.06 -18.48
N HIS A 51 34.55 9.44 -19.64
CA HIS A 51 35.25 8.16 -19.74
C HIS A 51 36.72 8.27 -19.36
N ALA A 52 37.38 9.38 -19.74
CA ALA A 52 38.74 9.68 -19.33
C ALA A 52 38.85 9.82 -17.80
N ALA A 53 37.95 10.58 -17.16
CA ALA A 53 37.93 10.72 -15.71
C ALA A 53 37.66 9.40 -14.98
N VAL A 54 36.75 8.58 -15.50
CA VAL A 54 36.46 7.24 -14.97
C VAL A 54 37.70 6.34 -15.05
N TRP A 55 38.42 6.35 -16.18
CA TRP A 55 39.64 5.57 -16.35
C TRP A 55 40.79 6.05 -15.45
N MET A 56 41.05 7.37 -15.42
CA MET A 56 42.12 7.97 -14.62
C MET A 56 41.95 7.73 -13.13
N LEU A 57 40.71 7.64 -12.64
CA LEU A 57 40.38 7.39 -11.23
C LEU A 57 39.94 5.94 -10.97
N ALA A 58 40.38 5.00 -11.82
CA ALA A 58 40.16 3.56 -11.65
C ALA A 58 38.70 3.16 -11.37
N GLY A 59 37.73 3.82 -12.00
CA GLY A 59 36.31 3.49 -11.88
C GLY A 59 35.57 4.15 -10.71
N ILE A 60 36.25 4.84 -9.79
CA ILE A 60 35.62 5.49 -8.63
C ILE A 60 34.52 6.49 -9.02
N PRO A 61 34.70 7.38 -10.02
CA PRO A 61 33.66 8.31 -10.45
C PRO A 61 32.43 7.57 -10.98
N TRP A 62 32.61 6.48 -11.73
CA TRP A 62 31.50 5.67 -12.25
C TRP A 62 30.62 5.14 -11.13
N LEU A 63 31.24 4.68 -10.04
CA LEU A 63 30.58 4.15 -8.85
C LEU A 63 29.82 5.26 -8.09
N LEU A 64 30.44 6.43 -7.92
CA LEU A 64 29.79 7.62 -7.34
C LEU A 64 28.59 8.09 -8.17
N PHE A 65 28.71 8.09 -9.50
CA PHE A 65 27.62 8.47 -10.40
C PHE A 65 26.50 7.44 -10.43
N ARG A 66 26.80 6.16 -10.19
CA ARG A 66 25.78 5.12 -9.98
C ARG A 66 24.95 5.39 -8.73
N TRP A 67 25.59 5.80 -7.63
CA TRP A 67 24.89 6.17 -6.38
C TRP A 67 24.23 7.56 -6.44
N LYS A 68 24.74 8.46 -7.28
CA LYS A 68 24.22 9.82 -7.52
C LYS A 68 24.03 10.06 -9.03
N PRO A 69 22.97 9.50 -9.64
CA PRO A 69 22.77 9.54 -11.10
C PRO A 69 22.70 10.95 -11.68
N LEU A 70 22.19 11.92 -10.92
CA LEU A 70 22.15 13.33 -11.34
C LEU A 70 23.54 13.91 -11.64
N TRP A 71 24.56 13.50 -10.88
CA TRP A 71 25.93 14.00 -11.06
C TRP A 71 26.50 13.45 -12.38
N GLY A 72 26.29 12.16 -12.64
CA GLY A 72 26.64 11.52 -13.90
C GLY A 72 25.95 12.17 -15.11
N VAL A 73 24.64 12.44 -15.00
CA VAL A 73 23.88 13.11 -16.07
C VAL A 73 24.39 14.52 -16.34
N ARG A 74 24.62 15.33 -15.31
CA ARG A 74 25.12 16.72 -15.47
C ARG A 74 26.52 16.78 -16.07
N LEU A 75 27.38 15.81 -15.74
CA LEU A 75 28.73 15.71 -16.27
C LEU A 75 28.76 15.21 -17.71
N ARG A 76 27.94 14.19 -18.05
CA ARG A 76 27.93 13.55 -19.37
C ARG A 76 27.08 14.30 -20.41
N LEU A 77 25.97 14.90 -20.00
CA LEU A 77 24.96 15.44 -20.91
C LEU A 77 24.83 16.97 -20.79
N ARG A 78 24.29 17.61 -21.84
CA ARG A 78 23.95 19.04 -21.84
C ARG A 78 22.45 19.20 -21.64
N PRO A 79 22.00 20.19 -20.85
CA PRO A 79 20.58 20.45 -20.69
C PRO A 79 20.00 21.00 -22.00
N CYS A 80 18.79 20.58 -22.36
CA CYS A 80 18.11 20.93 -23.63
C CYS A 80 16.59 21.04 -23.43
N SER A 81 15.88 21.52 -24.46
CA SER A 81 14.40 21.53 -24.45
C SER A 81 13.84 20.11 -24.47
N LEU A 82 12.65 19.91 -23.89
CA LEU A 82 11.99 18.60 -23.84
C LEU A 82 11.74 18.02 -25.25
N ALA A 83 11.49 18.90 -26.22
CA ALA A 83 11.33 18.56 -27.64
C ALA A 83 12.58 17.90 -28.27
N HIS A 84 13.78 18.13 -27.75
CA HIS A 84 15.02 17.53 -28.28
C HIS A 84 15.74 16.63 -27.28
N ALA A 85 15.10 16.35 -26.13
CA ALA A 85 15.71 15.54 -25.09
C ALA A 85 15.86 14.07 -25.51
N GLU A 86 17.05 13.52 -25.32
CA GLU A 86 17.36 12.09 -25.47
C GLU A 86 17.27 11.38 -24.11
N THR A 87 17.60 12.10 -23.03
CA THR A 87 17.50 11.62 -21.65
C THR A 87 16.70 12.62 -20.83
N LEU A 88 15.75 12.12 -20.05
CA LEU A 88 14.95 12.91 -19.12
C LEU A 88 15.35 12.59 -17.68
N VAL A 89 15.50 13.64 -16.89
CA VAL A 89 15.58 13.53 -15.43
C VAL A 89 14.22 13.93 -14.86
N ILE A 90 13.61 13.02 -14.12
CA ILE A 90 12.30 13.20 -13.51
C ILE A 90 12.52 13.29 -12.00
N GLU A 91 12.20 14.45 -11.44
CA GLU A 91 12.25 14.70 -9.99
C GLU A 91 10.81 14.73 -9.45
N THR A 92 10.50 13.78 -8.57
CA THR A 92 9.23 13.74 -7.85
C THR A 92 9.46 14.21 -6.40
N ARG A 93 8.65 15.17 -5.95
CA ARG A 93 8.71 15.72 -4.59
C ARG A 93 7.40 15.52 -3.87
N ASP A 94 7.40 14.79 -2.76
CA ASP A 94 6.23 14.69 -1.91
C ASP A 94 5.77 16.08 -1.43
N LYS A 95 4.45 16.26 -1.21
CA LYS A 95 3.85 17.54 -0.77
C LYS A 95 4.49 18.10 0.51
N GLU A 96 5.11 17.25 1.34
CA GLU A 96 5.84 17.64 2.57
C GLU A 96 7.29 18.09 2.33
N GLY A 97 7.82 18.00 1.10
CA GLY A 97 9.20 18.36 0.75
C GLY A 97 10.29 17.49 1.42
N SER A 98 9.90 16.45 2.16
CA SER A 98 10.77 15.64 3.01
C SER A 98 11.49 14.52 2.23
N SER A 99 10.92 14.10 1.10
CA SER A 99 11.39 13.03 0.24
C SER A 99 11.49 13.53 -1.21
N ARG A 100 12.66 13.33 -1.83
CA ARG A 100 12.97 13.69 -3.21
C ARG A 100 13.41 12.42 -3.92
N GLN A 101 12.61 11.94 -4.86
CA GLN A 101 13.00 10.82 -5.72
C GLN A 101 13.44 11.37 -7.08
N LEU A 102 14.47 10.74 -7.65
CA LEU A 102 14.99 11.09 -8.96
C LEU A 102 15.04 9.84 -9.82
N PHE A 103 14.49 9.95 -11.03
CA PHE A 103 14.52 8.92 -12.05
C PHE A 103 15.23 9.48 -13.28
N THR A 104 16.02 8.62 -13.94
CA THR A 104 16.64 8.92 -15.23
C THR A 104 16.07 7.95 -16.25
N VAL A 105 15.41 8.46 -17.28
CA VAL A 105 14.78 7.66 -18.34
C VAL A 105 15.29 8.10 -19.71
N GLN A 106 15.42 7.14 -20.63
CA GLN A 106 15.78 7.41 -22.01
C GLN A 106 14.51 7.62 -22.85
N VAL A 107 14.55 8.60 -23.75
CA VAL A 107 13.48 8.85 -24.72
C VAL A 107 13.69 7.89 -25.90
N GLN A 108 12.65 7.13 -26.23
CA GLN A 108 12.61 6.20 -27.34
C GLN A 108 11.86 6.83 -28.52
N THR A 109 12.22 6.42 -29.73
CA THR A 109 11.65 6.91 -30.99
C THR A 109 11.23 5.73 -31.86
N GLU A 110 9.96 5.69 -32.25
CA GLU A 110 9.39 4.67 -33.16
C GLU A 110 8.84 5.36 -34.41
N ALA A 111 9.04 4.76 -35.59
CA ALA A 111 8.46 5.26 -36.83
C ALA A 111 7.01 4.75 -36.96
N VAL A 112 6.07 5.64 -37.26
CA VAL A 112 4.68 5.29 -37.59
C VAL A 112 4.63 5.02 -39.11
N GLY A 113 4.06 3.87 -39.51
CA GLY A 113 4.00 3.50 -40.93
C GLY A 113 3.01 4.36 -41.72
N GLU A 114 3.43 4.87 -42.88
CA GLU A 114 2.58 5.59 -43.84
C GLU A 114 1.74 4.59 -44.66
N GLY A 115 0.48 4.41 -44.26
CA GLY A 115 -0.57 3.84 -45.12
C GLY A 115 -1.56 4.94 -45.48
N SER A 116 -1.71 5.20 -46.78
CA SER A 116 -2.42 6.31 -47.42
C SER A 116 -3.75 6.71 -46.77
N LEU A 117 -3.81 7.98 -46.33
CA LEU A 117 -5.00 8.68 -45.83
C LEU A 117 -5.95 9.08 -46.98
N GLU A 118 -6.75 8.15 -47.50
CA GLU A 118 -7.98 8.51 -48.24
C GLU A 118 -9.10 7.49 -47.97
N LEU A 119 -10.20 7.94 -47.31
CA LEU A 119 -11.62 7.49 -47.38
C LEU A 119 -12.44 7.96 -46.13
N PRO A 120 -13.78 7.80 -46.08
CA PRO A 120 -14.89 8.70 -46.44
C PRO A 120 -15.31 9.74 -45.34
N PRO A 121 -16.19 10.73 -45.66
CA PRO A 121 -16.43 11.95 -44.85
C PRO A 121 -17.14 11.79 -43.48
N GLN A 122 -17.41 10.58 -42.98
CA GLN A 122 -18.12 10.38 -41.70
C GLN A 122 -17.20 10.09 -40.48
N ALA A 123 -15.88 9.96 -40.66
CA ALA A 123 -14.92 9.61 -39.59
C ALA A 123 -14.02 10.77 -39.11
N GLN A 124 -14.39 12.04 -39.37
CA GLN A 124 -13.50 13.19 -39.13
C GLN A 124 -13.35 13.61 -37.65
N ALA A 125 -14.20 13.13 -36.73
CA ALA A 125 -14.15 13.53 -35.32
C ALA A 125 -13.16 12.70 -34.47
N GLU A 126 -12.98 11.41 -34.76
CA GLU A 126 -12.07 10.53 -33.99
C GLU A 126 -10.59 10.74 -34.36
N GLU A 127 -10.28 11.07 -35.62
CA GLU A 127 -8.90 11.13 -36.11
C GLU A 127 -8.09 12.35 -35.60
N GLY A 128 -8.77 13.42 -35.19
CA GLY A 128 -8.11 14.64 -34.71
C GLY A 128 -7.17 14.38 -33.54
N ARG A 129 -7.53 13.49 -32.60
CA ARG A 129 -6.75 13.24 -31.37
C ARG A 129 -5.56 12.30 -31.58
N SER A 130 -5.69 11.31 -32.46
CA SER A 130 -4.57 10.42 -32.84
C SER A 130 -3.54 11.16 -33.68
N ARG A 131 -3.99 12.06 -34.58
CA ARG A 131 -3.13 13.00 -35.31
C ARG A 131 -2.48 14.08 -34.42
N MET A 132 -2.96 14.31 -33.20
CA MET A 132 -2.32 15.24 -32.25
C MET A 132 -1.07 14.65 -31.56
N ALA A 133 -1.01 13.32 -31.40
CA ALA A 133 0.14 12.62 -30.80
C ALA A 133 1.24 12.33 -31.83
N VAL A 134 0.90 12.33 -33.12
CA VAL A 134 1.79 12.05 -34.23
C VAL A 134 1.97 13.34 -35.02
N GLY A 135 3.17 13.94 -34.98
CA GLY A 135 3.42 15.29 -35.49
C GLY A 135 2.90 15.53 -36.92
N VAL A 136 1.76 16.19 -37.03
CA VAL A 136 1.31 16.85 -38.26
C VAL A 136 1.64 18.33 -38.10
N ALA A 137 2.60 18.81 -38.88
CA ALA A 137 2.77 20.25 -39.05
C ALA A 137 1.50 20.76 -39.76
N ALA A 138 0.70 21.58 -39.08
CA ALA A 138 -0.34 22.34 -39.76
C ALA A 138 0.36 23.29 -40.74
N GLU A 139 0.07 23.16 -42.03
CA GLU A 139 0.49 24.10 -43.05
C GLU A 139 -0.10 25.48 -42.75
N ALA A 140 0.63 26.29 -42.00
CA ALA A 140 0.44 27.73 -41.98
C ALA A 140 1.11 28.27 -43.24
N THR A 141 0.28 28.74 -44.18
CA THR A 141 0.68 29.56 -45.32
C THR A 141 1.60 30.70 -44.88
N TRP A 142 2.91 30.52 -45.10
CA TRP A 142 3.89 31.59 -45.11
C TRP A 142 4.62 31.53 -46.44
N LYS A 143 4.34 32.52 -47.29
CA LYS A 143 5.18 32.85 -48.45
C LYS A 143 6.50 33.36 -47.91
N ASP A 144 7.58 32.59 -48.08
CA ASP A 144 8.86 33.23 -48.40
C ASP A 144 9.87 32.31 -49.07
N THR A 145 10.76 32.97 -49.79
CA THR A 145 11.49 32.51 -50.97
C THR A 145 12.81 31.83 -50.60
N THR A 146 13.04 30.57 -51.03
CA THR A 146 14.32 29.98 -51.52
C THR A 146 14.30 28.43 -51.44
N PRO A 147 14.51 27.69 -52.54
CA PRO A 147 14.58 26.23 -52.50
C PRO A 147 16.04 25.77 -52.53
N LEU A 148 16.52 25.10 -51.47
CA LEU A 148 17.78 24.34 -51.55
C LEU A 148 17.69 23.07 -50.70
N HIS A 149 17.51 21.96 -51.42
CA HIS A 149 17.85 20.58 -51.09
C HIS A 149 17.91 20.19 -49.60
N ARG A 150 16.83 19.57 -49.13
CA ARG A 150 16.83 18.18 -48.61
C ARG A 150 15.39 17.75 -48.34
N GLN A 151 14.72 17.15 -49.34
CA GLN A 151 13.54 16.32 -49.10
C GLN A 151 14.02 15.09 -48.31
N LYS A 152 14.05 15.21 -46.98
CA LYS A 152 13.91 14.07 -46.09
C LYS A 152 12.41 13.91 -45.94
N GLU A 153 11.86 12.86 -46.52
CA GLU A 153 10.55 12.32 -46.16
C GLU A 153 10.40 12.43 -44.63
N ALA A 154 9.49 13.28 -44.19
CA ALA A 154 9.26 13.54 -42.78
C ALA A 154 8.54 12.33 -42.19
N LYS A 155 9.27 11.22 -42.00
CA LYS A 155 8.77 10.04 -41.30
C LYS A 155 8.17 10.53 -39.99
N GLN A 156 6.87 10.29 -39.79
CA GLN A 156 6.21 10.59 -38.54
C GLN A 156 6.83 9.73 -37.43
N VAL A 157 7.61 10.37 -36.56
CA VAL A 157 8.30 9.70 -35.45
C VAL A 157 7.52 9.92 -34.16
N LEU A 158 7.06 8.84 -33.55
CA LEU A 158 6.49 8.84 -32.21
C LEU A 158 7.63 8.88 -31.18
N ARG A 159 7.65 9.89 -30.31
CA ARG A 159 8.62 10.01 -29.21
C ARG A 159 7.93 9.68 -27.89
N TYR A 160 8.50 8.77 -27.11
CA TYR A 160 7.92 8.35 -25.84
C TYR A 160 8.97 7.93 -24.82
N TYR A 161 8.58 7.84 -23.56
CA TYR A 161 9.37 7.18 -22.51
C TYR A 161 8.47 6.35 -21.60
N LEU A 162 9.08 5.41 -20.88
CA LEU A 162 8.41 4.56 -19.90
C LEU A 162 8.85 4.96 -18.48
N LEU A 163 7.89 5.27 -17.61
CA LEU A 163 8.13 5.53 -16.18
C LEU A 163 7.22 4.61 -15.37
N GLN A 164 7.81 3.76 -14.52
CA GLN A 164 7.08 2.83 -13.64
C GLN A 164 6.06 1.94 -14.38
N GLY A 165 6.37 1.57 -15.64
CA GLY A 165 5.51 0.78 -16.51
C GLY A 165 4.48 1.60 -17.31
N GLN A 166 4.27 2.88 -16.98
CA GLN A 166 3.37 3.76 -17.73
C GLN A 166 4.10 4.44 -18.90
N ARG A 167 3.41 4.56 -20.03
CA ARG A 167 3.91 5.19 -21.25
C ARG A 167 3.51 6.66 -21.32
N TYR A 168 4.49 7.51 -21.61
CA TYR A 168 4.32 8.94 -21.81
C TYR A 168 4.73 9.30 -23.23
N VAL A 169 3.83 9.89 -23.99
CA VAL A 169 4.02 10.24 -25.40
C VAL A 169 4.16 11.75 -25.54
N TRP A 170 5.00 12.18 -26.47
CA TRP A 170 5.19 13.59 -26.81
C TRP A 170 4.00 14.11 -27.62
N ILE A 171 3.34 15.17 -27.14
CA ILE A 171 2.25 15.86 -27.84
C ILE A 171 2.78 17.21 -28.33
N GLU A 172 2.87 17.38 -29.65
CA GLU A 172 3.48 18.57 -30.28
C GLU A 172 2.67 19.84 -29.97
N THR A 173 1.34 19.75 -29.94
CA THR A 173 0.46 20.90 -29.65
C THR A 173 0.60 21.43 -28.23
N GLN A 174 0.92 20.55 -27.27
CA GLN A 174 1.11 20.91 -25.86
C GLN A 174 2.59 21.15 -25.50
N GLN A 175 3.52 20.86 -26.42
CA GLN A 175 4.97 20.85 -26.19
C GLN A 175 5.35 20.09 -24.90
N ALA A 176 4.66 18.97 -24.67
CA ALA A 176 4.67 18.25 -23.40
C ALA A 176 4.67 16.74 -23.61
N PHE A 177 5.29 16.02 -22.67
CA PHE A 177 5.07 14.58 -22.55
C PHE A 177 3.83 14.33 -21.68
N CYS A 178 2.81 13.71 -22.27
CA CYS A 178 1.57 13.37 -21.58
C CYS A 178 1.42 11.85 -21.45
N GLN A 179 0.81 11.41 -20.36
CA GLN A 179 0.51 10.00 -20.16
C GLN A 179 -0.49 9.52 -21.22
N VAL A 180 -0.27 8.33 -21.78
CA VAL A 180 -1.12 7.79 -22.86
C VAL A 180 -2.60 7.68 -22.46
N SER A 181 -2.90 7.40 -21.20
CA SER A 181 -4.29 7.33 -20.70
C SER A 181 -5.07 8.64 -20.80
N LEU A 182 -4.40 9.79 -20.95
CA LEU A 182 -5.06 11.08 -21.18
C LEU A 182 -5.69 11.18 -22.58
N LEU A 183 -5.22 10.39 -23.55
CA LEU A 183 -5.77 10.38 -24.91
C LEU A 183 -7.21 9.82 -24.94
N ASP A 184 -7.53 8.94 -24.00
CA ASP A 184 -8.87 8.35 -23.85
C ASP A 184 -9.82 9.23 -23.03
N TYR A 185 -9.31 10.31 -22.43
CA TYR A 185 -10.10 11.18 -21.58
C TYR A 185 -11.04 12.05 -22.42
N GLY A 186 -12.33 12.05 -22.09
CA GLY A 186 -13.36 12.80 -22.81
C GLY A 186 -13.87 12.14 -24.10
N ARG A 187 -13.80 10.80 -24.22
CA ARG A 187 -14.67 10.05 -25.12
C ARG A 187 -16.08 10.00 -24.55
N THR A 188 -17.09 10.18 -25.39
CA THR A 188 -18.49 10.04 -25.00
C THR A 188 -18.92 8.58 -25.03
N CYS A 189 -20.05 8.25 -24.40
CA CYS A 189 -20.60 6.89 -24.47
C CYS A 189 -20.96 6.52 -25.92
N ASP A 190 -21.44 7.49 -26.70
CA ASP A 190 -21.77 7.33 -28.12
C ASP A 190 -20.53 6.97 -28.97
N ASP A 191 -19.38 7.62 -28.71
CA ASP A 191 -18.12 7.28 -29.40
C ASP A 191 -17.71 5.81 -29.19
N ILE A 192 -17.92 5.29 -27.97
CA ILE A 192 -17.61 3.90 -27.62
C ILE A 192 -18.59 2.95 -28.31
N LEU A 193 -19.87 3.31 -28.37
CA LEU A 193 -20.90 2.51 -29.06
C LEU A 193 -20.66 2.46 -30.58
N CYS A 194 -20.19 3.55 -31.19
CA CYS A 194 -19.77 3.58 -32.60
C CYS A 194 -18.63 2.59 -32.90
N SER A 195 -17.78 2.28 -31.92
CA SER A 195 -16.69 1.29 -32.05
C SER A 195 -17.18 -0.18 -32.07
N ARG A 196 -18.50 -0.44 -32.01
CA ARG A 196 -19.08 -1.79 -32.04
C ARG A 196 -18.77 -2.57 -33.33
N SER A 197 -18.55 -1.88 -34.45
CA SER A 197 -18.16 -2.48 -35.73
C SER A 197 -16.71 -2.99 -35.76
N GLY A 198 -15.90 -2.65 -34.76
CA GLY A 198 -14.50 -3.05 -34.66
C GLY A 198 -13.54 -2.15 -35.44
N LEU A 199 -12.26 -2.18 -35.06
CA LEU A 199 -11.21 -1.36 -35.71
C LEU A 199 -10.70 -2.02 -37.00
N SER A 200 -10.30 -1.18 -37.96
CA SER A 200 -9.53 -1.60 -39.13
C SER A 200 -8.11 -2.05 -38.73
N LEU A 201 -7.45 -2.88 -39.55
CA LEU A 201 -6.07 -3.32 -39.30
C LEU A 201 -5.08 -2.15 -39.28
N GLN A 202 -5.33 -1.10 -40.06
CA GLN A 202 -4.49 0.10 -40.11
C GLN A 202 -4.62 0.90 -38.81
N ASP A 203 -5.86 1.15 -38.36
CA ASP A 203 -6.11 1.87 -37.09
C ASP A 203 -5.55 1.11 -35.90
N GLN A 204 -5.68 -0.22 -35.91
CA GLN A 204 -5.11 -1.08 -34.88
C GLN A 204 -3.58 -0.95 -34.85
N ALA A 205 -2.89 -0.95 -35.99
CA ALA A 205 -1.44 -0.82 -36.06
C ALA A 205 -0.95 0.56 -35.56
N VAL A 206 -1.65 1.64 -35.91
CA VAL A 206 -1.35 2.99 -35.40
C VAL A 206 -1.54 3.05 -33.89
N ARG A 207 -2.68 2.56 -33.37
CA ARG A 207 -2.94 2.53 -31.92
C ARG A 207 -1.96 1.61 -31.19
N LYS A 208 -1.54 0.49 -31.78
CA LYS A 208 -0.52 -0.40 -31.20
C LYS A 208 0.82 0.32 -31.04
N THR A 209 1.17 1.17 -32.01
CA THR A 209 2.38 2.00 -31.93
C THR A 209 2.26 3.04 -30.80
N ILE A 210 1.10 3.68 -30.61
CA ILE A 210 0.88 4.70 -29.57
C ILE A 210 0.78 4.09 -28.17
N TYR A 211 -0.11 3.12 -27.96
CA TYR A 211 -0.41 2.53 -26.66
C TYR A 211 0.60 1.48 -26.23
N GLY A 212 1.18 0.76 -27.20
CA GLY A 212 2.06 -0.38 -26.96
C GLY A 212 1.27 -1.69 -26.77
N PRO A 213 1.97 -2.81 -26.53
CA PRO A 213 1.32 -4.10 -26.34
C PRO A 213 0.57 -4.17 -25.00
N ASN A 214 -0.53 -4.92 -24.95
CA ASN A 214 -1.31 -5.20 -23.75
C ASN A 214 -0.60 -6.24 -22.86
N VAL A 215 0.55 -5.87 -22.28
CA VAL A 215 1.35 -6.76 -21.42
C VAL A 215 1.79 -6.02 -20.17
N ILE A 216 1.47 -6.59 -19.00
CA ILE A 216 2.00 -6.13 -17.71
C ILE A 216 3.33 -6.85 -17.46
N GLY A 217 4.39 -6.34 -18.08
CA GLY A 217 5.72 -6.93 -18.03
C GLY A 217 6.46 -6.60 -16.73
N ILE A 218 6.68 -7.61 -15.88
CA ILE A 218 7.55 -7.47 -14.69
C ILE A 218 8.99 -7.82 -15.09
N PRO A 219 9.95 -6.89 -14.98
CA PRO A 219 11.34 -7.15 -15.36
C PRO A 219 12.00 -8.08 -14.34
N VAL A 220 12.29 -9.32 -14.75
CA VAL A 220 13.08 -10.28 -13.95
C VAL A 220 14.54 -10.13 -14.33
N LYS A 221 15.33 -9.51 -13.44
CA LYS A 221 16.77 -9.34 -13.63
C LYS A 221 17.50 -10.69 -13.65
N SER A 222 18.56 -10.78 -14.44
CA SER A 222 19.43 -11.97 -14.46
C SER A 222 20.20 -12.09 -13.14
N TYR A 223 20.65 -13.30 -12.79
CA TYR A 223 21.50 -13.49 -11.60
C TYR A 223 22.75 -12.61 -11.64
N LEU A 224 23.36 -12.44 -12.83
CA LEU A 224 24.53 -11.59 -13.01
C LEU A 224 24.21 -10.11 -12.76
N GLN A 225 23.10 -9.60 -13.30
CA GLN A 225 22.68 -8.22 -13.06
C GLN A 225 22.36 -7.98 -11.58
N LEU A 226 21.65 -8.92 -10.93
CA LEU A 226 21.36 -8.84 -9.50
C LEU A 226 22.65 -8.89 -8.67
N LEU A 227 23.62 -9.73 -9.04
CA LEU A 227 24.92 -9.80 -8.37
C LEU A 227 25.68 -8.47 -8.47
N VAL A 228 25.72 -7.85 -9.65
CA VAL A 228 26.35 -6.54 -9.86
C VAL A 228 25.63 -5.42 -9.11
N ASP A 229 24.30 -5.48 -9.02
CA ASP A 229 23.50 -4.54 -8.22
C ASP A 229 23.81 -4.69 -6.73
N GLU A 230 23.86 -5.92 -6.23
CA GLU A 230 24.11 -6.22 -4.82
C GLU A 230 25.56 -5.94 -4.43
N ALA A 231 26.55 -6.36 -5.22
CA ALA A 231 27.97 -6.19 -4.93
C ALA A 231 28.41 -4.72 -4.90
N LEU A 232 27.74 -3.86 -5.68
CA LEU A 232 27.99 -2.42 -5.72
C LEU A 232 27.14 -1.62 -4.71
N ASN A 233 26.44 -2.30 -3.81
CA ASN A 233 25.86 -1.69 -2.62
C ASN A 233 27.01 -1.15 -1.74
N PRO A 234 26.92 0.10 -1.22
CA PRO A 234 27.97 0.71 -0.39
C PRO A 234 28.52 -0.18 0.73
N TYR A 235 27.68 -1.03 1.33
CA TYR A 235 28.10 -1.90 2.43
C TYR A 235 29.01 -3.04 1.96
N TYR A 236 28.67 -3.73 0.87
CA TYR A 236 29.54 -4.77 0.31
C TYR A 236 30.80 -4.17 -0.32
N GLY A 237 30.70 -2.96 -0.89
CA GLY A 237 31.87 -2.20 -1.33
C GLY A 237 32.84 -1.88 -0.18
N PHE A 238 32.32 -1.40 0.95
CA PHE A 238 33.11 -1.17 2.16
C PHE A 238 33.71 -2.48 2.69
N GLN A 239 32.93 -3.56 2.70
CA GLN A 239 33.41 -4.87 3.15
C GLN A 239 34.51 -5.45 2.28
N ALA A 240 34.41 -5.31 0.95
CA ALA A 240 35.46 -5.73 0.02
C ALA A 240 36.76 -4.92 0.23
N PHE A 241 36.62 -3.61 0.48
CA PHE A 241 37.75 -2.75 0.86
C PHE A 241 38.41 -3.23 2.17
N SER A 242 37.63 -3.55 3.21
CA SER A 242 38.14 -4.10 4.46
C SER A 242 38.86 -5.43 4.27
N ILE A 243 38.30 -6.36 3.49
CA ILE A 243 38.95 -7.65 3.17
C ILE A 243 40.29 -7.44 2.47
N ALA A 244 40.36 -6.53 1.49
CA ALA A 244 41.61 -6.23 0.79
C ALA A 244 42.68 -5.66 1.75
N LEU A 245 42.25 -4.82 2.70
CA LEU A 245 43.12 -4.26 3.72
C LEU A 245 43.64 -5.33 4.68
N TRP A 246 42.78 -6.22 5.17
CA TRP A 246 43.16 -7.30 6.08
C TRP A 246 44.11 -8.31 5.41
N LEU A 247 43.92 -8.59 4.12
CA LEU A 247 44.88 -9.39 3.34
C LEU A 247 46.25 -8.71 3.22
N ALA A 248 46.28 -7.37 3.15
CA ALA A 248 47.53 -6.60 3.10
C ALA A 248 48.24 -6.52 4.47
N ASP A 249 47.49 -6.68 5.56
CA ASP A 249 47.98 -6.68 6.96
C ASP A 249 48.18 -8.10 7.52
N HIS A 250 48.28 -9.11 6.65
CA HIS A 250 48.53 -10.53 6.99
C HIS A 250 47.43 -11.22 7.83
N TYR A 251 46.22 -10.67 7.88
CA TYR A 251 45.05 -11.25 8.54
C TYR A 251 44.25 -12.19 7.62
N TYR A 252 44.91 -13.26 7.16
CA TYR A 252 44.38 -14.14 6.11
C TYR A 252 43.15 -14.93 6.54
N TRP A 253 43.16 -15.49 7.76
CA TRP A 253 42.06 -16.35 8.23
C TRP A 253 40.79 -15.56 8.49
N TYR A 254 40.95 -14.38 9.08
CA TYR A 254 39.84 -13.47 9.33
C TYR A 254 39.21 -12.99 8.01
N ALA A 255 40.03 -12.53 7.06
CA ALA A 255 39.58 -12.12 5.73
C ALA A 255 38.84 -13.25 4.97
N LEU A 256 39.36 -14.47 5.01
CA LEU A 256 38.75 -15.64 4.35
C LEU A 256 37.38 -15.98 4.93
N CYS A 257 37.24 -16.01 6.26
CA CYS A 257 35.97 -16.35 6.91
C CYS A 257 34.87 -15.32 6.56
N ILE A 258 35.20 -14.03 6.65
CA ILE A 258 34.26 -12.96 6.33
C ILE A 258 33.88 -12.98 4.85
N PHE A 259 34.82 -13.27 3.95
CA PHE A 259 34.54 -13.45 2.53
C PHE A 259 33.54 -14.59 2.28
N LEU A 260 33.74 -15.76 2.89
CA LEU A 260 32.85 -16.91 2.73
C LEU A 260 31.41 -16.61 3.23
N ILE A 261 31.29 -15.97 4.39
CA ILE A 261 29.98 -15.59 4.95
C ILE A 261 29.25 -14.61 4.02
N SER A 262 29.95 -13.61 3.50
CA SER A 262 29.36 -12.65 2.57
C SER A 262 28.99 -13.28 1.24
N ALA A 263 29.80 -14.20 0.71
CA ALA A 263 29.46 -14.93 -0.50
C ALA A 263 28.15 -15.73 -0.31
N VAL A 264 28.02 -16.48 0.78
CA VAL A 264 26.79 -17.23 1.11
C VAL A 264 25.59 -16.29 1.29
N SER A 265 25.76 -15.17 2.01
CA SER A 265 24.72 -14.16 2.21
C SER A 265 24.21 -13.58 0.89
N ILE A 266 25.13 -13.18 0.00
CA ILE A 266 24.80 -12.64 -1.33
C ILE A 266 24.07 -13.72 -2.15
N CYS A 267 24.58 -14.95 -2.21
CA CYS A 267 23.92 -16.05 -2.94
C CYS A 267 22.47 -16.28 -2.46
N LEU A 268 22.25 -16.34 -1.15
CA LEU A 268 20.90 -16.50 -0.58
C LEU A 268 19.99 -15.31 -0.88
N ALA A 269 20.51 -14.08 -0.80
CA ALA A 269 19.77 -12.87 -1.15
C ALA A 269 19.36 -12.87 -2.63
N LEU A 270 20.29 -13.20 -3.54
CA LEU A 270 20.04 -13.29 -4.98
C LEU A 270 18.97 -14.34 -5.32
N TYR A 271 19.07 -15.53 -4.71
CA TYR A 271 18.08 -16.59 -4.89
C TYR A 271 16.68 -16.14 -4.44
N LYS A 272 16.57 -15.55 -3.24
CA LYS A 272 15.29 -15.06 -2.69
C LYS A 272 14.69 -13.95 -3.54
N THR A 273 15.49 -12.93 -3.91
CA THR A 273 15.03 -11.80 -4.73
C THR A 273 14.51 -12.27 -6.08
N ARG A 274 15.24 -13.14 -6.79
CA ARG A 274 14.80 -13.65 -8.08
C ARG A 274 13.55 -14.53 -7.97
N LYS A 275 13.50 -15.44 -6.98
CA LYS A 275 12.32 -16.29 -6.75
C LYS A 275 11.06 -15.45 -6.49
N GLN A 276 11.20 -14.37 -5.71
CA GLN A 276 10.11 -13.43 -5.46
C GLN A 276 9.68 -12.71 -6.75
N SER A 277 10.62 -12.20 -7.57
CA SER A 277 10.29 -11.56 -8.85
C SER A 277 9.64 -12.51 -9.86
N MET A 278 10.05 -13.79 -9.90
CA MET A 278 9.42 -14.81 -10.74
C MET A 278 7.99 -15.10 -10.31
N THR A 279 7.77 -15.34 -9.01
CA THR A 279 6.44 -15.61 -8.46
C THR A 279 5.48 -14.45 -8.75
N LEU A 280 5.94 -13.20 -8.63
CA LEU A 280 5.13 -12.03 -8.95
C LEU A 280 4.83 -11.92 -10.46
N ARG A 281 5.81 -12.25 -11.32
CA ARG A 281 5.62 -12.27 -12.78
C ARG A 281 4.55 -13.30 -13.18
N ASP A 282 4.62 -14.50 -12.61
CA ASP A 282 3.70 -15.60 -12.96
C ASP A 282 2.26 -15.31 -12.48
N MET A 283 2.10 -14.61 -11.36
CA MET A 283 0.80 -14.15 -10.85
C MET A 283 0.14 -13.07 -11.73
N VAL A 284 0.94 -12.24 -12.39
CA VAL A 284 0.45 -11.07 -13.15
C VAL A 284 0.32 -11.35 -14.65
N LYS A 285 1.16 -12.24 -15.20
CA LYS A 285 1.18 -12.52 -16.63
C LYS A 285 -0.08 -13.28 -17.04
N LEU A 286 -0.95 -12.59 -17.77
CA LEU A 286 -2.13 -13.18 -18.40
C LEU A 286 -1.91 -13.18 -19.93
N CYS A 287 -1.90 -14.37 -20.54
CA CYS A 287 -1.84 -14.54 -21.98
C CYS A 287 -2.97 -15.47 -22.41
N VAL A 288 -3.96 -14.92 -23.09
CA VAL A 288 -5.17 -15.65 -23.54
C VAL A 288 -5.45 -15.27 -24.98
N ARG A 289 -6.02 -16.19 -25.77
CA ARG A 289 -6.55 -15.84 -27.10
C ARG A 289 -7.96 -15.29 -26.95
N VAL A 290 -8.24 -14.19 -27.63
CA VAL A 290 -9.56 -13.55 -27.64
C VAL A 290 -10.06 -13.37 -29.06
N GLN A 291 -11.37 -13.39 -29.20
CA GLN A 291 -12.03 -13.14 -30.47
C GLN A 291 -12.37 -11.64 -30.58
N VAL A 292 -11.96 -11.01 -31.69
CA VAL A 292 -12.15 -9.58 -31.94
C VAL A 292 -12.98 -9.41 -33.21
N CYS A 293 -13.98 -8.54 -33.18
CA CYS A 293 -14.74 -8.15 -34.37
C CYS A 293 -13.86 -7.23 -35.24
N ARG A 294 -13.75 -7.57 -36.54
CA ARG A 294 -13.18 -6.71 -37.57
C ARG A 294 -14.23 -6.45 -38.67
N PRO A 295 -14.10 -5.37 -39.46
CA PRO A 295 -14.98 -5.12 -40.60
C PRO A 295 -15.05 -6.27 -41.62
N GLY A 296 -14.02 -7.11 -41.69
CA GLY A 296 -13.93 -8.29 -42.57
C GLY A 296 -14.31 -9.63 -41.94
N GLY A 297 -14.80 -9.66 -40.69
CA GLY A 297 -15.14 -10.88 -39.95
C GLY A 297 -14.42 -10.99 -38.60
N ASP A 298 -14.85 -11.93 -37.76
CA ASP A 298 -14.21 -12.12 -36.44
C ASP A 298 -12.87 -12.83 -36.58
N GLU A 299 -11.87 -12.37 -35.84
CA GLU A 299 -10.52 -12.93 -35.84
C GLU A 299 -10.09 -13.30 -34.42
N TRP A 300 -9.35 -14.41 -34.29
CA TRP A 300 -8.71 -14.80 -33.03
C TRP A 300 -7.33 -14.16 -32.91
N VAL A 301 -7.18 -13.27 -31.96
CA VAL A 301 -5.97 -12.49 -31.73
C VAL A 301 -5.41 -12.82 -30.34
N ASP A 302 -4.08 -12.71 -30.17
CA ASP A 302 -3.47 -12.83 -28.85
C ASP A 302 -3.80 -11.59 -28.00
N SER A 303 -4.12 -11.81 -26.72
CA SER A 303 -4.42 -10.73 -25.76
C SER A 303 -3.38 -9.62 -25.69
N SER A 304 -2.11 -9.89 -26.03
CA SER A 304 -1.03 -8.89 -26.03
C SER A 304 -1.12 -7.87 -27.17
N GLU A 305 -1.90 -8.15 -28.21
CA GLU A 305 -2.07 -7.27 -29.37
C GLU A 305 -3.30 -6.36 -29.30
N LEU A 306 -4.09 -6.48 -28.23
CA LEU A 306 -5.26 -5.66 -28.00
C LEU A 306 -4.89 -4.19 -27.80
N VAL A 307 -5.69 -3.32 -28.41
CA VAL A 307 -5.57 -1.86 -28.29
C VAL A 307 -6.91 -1.24 -27.92
N PRO A 308 -6.92 -0.05 -27.27
CA PRO A 308 -8.17 0.67 -27.03
C PRO A 308 -8.99 0.90 -28.30
N GLY A 309 -10.27 0.55 -28.25
CA GLY A 309 -11.23 0.57 -29.36
C GLY A 309 -11.46 -0.77 -30.05
N ASP A 310 -10.63 -1.80 -29.82
CA ASP A 310 -10.94 -3.15 -30.30
C ASP A 310 -12.28 -3.64 -29.71
N CYS A 311 -13.11 -4.30 -30.51
CA CYS A 311 -14.40 -4.84 -30.08
C CYS A 311 -14.27 -6.36 -29.87
N LEU A 312 -14.36 -6.81 -28.62
CA LEU A 312 -14.25 -8.21 -28.20
C LEU A 312 -15.60 -8.93 -28.30
N VAL A 313 -15.57 -10.17 -28.77
CA VAL A 313 -16.69 -11.12 -28.65
C VAL A 313 -16.48 -11.96 -27.39
N LEU A 314 -17.39 -11.83 -26.42
CA LEU A 314 -17.26 -12.55 -25.15
C LEU A 314 -17.82 -13.99 -25.29
N PRO A 315 -17.08 -15.02 -24.82
CA PRO A 315 -17.55 -16.40 -24.85
C PRO A 315 -18.71 -16.62 -23.88
N GLN A 316 -19.70 -17.43 -24.27
CA GLN A 316 -20.88 -17.72 -23.44
C GLN A 316 -20.53 -18.51 -22.17
N GLU A 317 -19.59 -19.48 -22.28
CA GLU A 317 -19.11 -20.32 -21.17
C GLU A 317 -18.06 -19.63 -20.27
N GLY A 318 -17.87 -18.32 -20.44
CA GLY A 318 -16.99 -17.54 -19.57
C GLY A 318 -15.51 -17.58 -19.95
N GLY A 319 -14.70 -16.88 -19.16
CA GLY A 319 -13.28 -16.66 -19.43
C GLY A 319 -12.71 -15.48 -18.64
N VAL A 320 -11.38 -15.37 -18.58
CA VAL A 320 -10.72 -14.26 -17.87
C VAL A 320 -10.57 -13.06 -18.79
N MET A 321 -10.93 -11.88 -18.29
CA MET A 321 -10.78 -10.62 -19.04
C MET A 321 -9.31 -10.19 -19.12
N PRO A 322 -8.73 -10.00 -20.33
CA PRO A 322 -7.32 -9.62 -20.47
C PRO A 322 -7.05 -8.12 -20.39
N CYS A 323 -8.06 -7.28 -20.42
CA CYS A 323 -7.97 -5.82 -20.45
C CYS A 323 -9.20 -5.18 -19.80
N ASP A 324 -9.19 -3.86 -19.62
CA ASP A 324 -10.40 -3.14 -19.20
C ASP A 324 -11.24 -2.83 -20.45
N ALA A 325 -12.49 -3.29 -20.47
CA ALA A 325 -13.41 -3.14 -21.60
C ALA A 325 -14.80 -2.68 -21.13
N VAL A 326 -15.59 -2.12 -22.03
CA VAL A 326 -16.98 -1.68 -21.75
C VAL A 326 -17.93 -2.57 -22.52
N LEU A 327 -18.91 -3.14 -21.83
CA LEU A 327 -19.96 -3.94 -22.42
C LEU A 327 -20.87 -3.05 -23.26
N VAL A 328 -20.98 -3.33 -24.55
CA VAL A 328 -21.82 -2.57 -25.50
C VAL A 328 -23.04 -3.35 -25.98
N ALA A 329 -23.04 -4.67 -25.85
CA ALA A 329 -24.20 -5.51 -26.15
C ALA A 329 -24.22 -6.76 -25.26
N GLY A 330 -25.41 -7.11 -24.76
CA GLY A 330 -25.64 -8.26 -23.87
C GLY A 330 -25.43 -7.96 -22.39
N GLU A 331 -25.46 -9.02 -21.58
CA GLU A 331 -25.18 -8.99 -20.14
C GLU A 331 -24.11 -10.04 -19.80
N CYS A 332 -23.37 -9.80 -18.72
CA CYS A 332 -22.46 -10.83 -18.20
C CYS A 332 -22.40 -10.82 -16.68
N VAL A 333 -22.27 -12.02 -16.10
CA VAL A 333 -22.03 -12.23 -14.67
C VAL A 333 -20.54 -12.44 -14.50
N ILE A 334 -19.90 -11.58 -13.71
CA ILE A 334 -18.46 -11.61 -13.51
C ILE A 334 -18.08 -11.73 -12.03
N ASN A 335 -17.00 -12.42 -11.75
CA ASN A 335 -16.35 -12.44 -10.45
C ASN A 335 -15.22 -11.40 -10.43
N GLU A 336 -15.42 -10.32 -9.66
CA GLU A 336 -14.44 -9.23 -9.50
C GLU A 336 -13.42 -9.45 -8.37
N SER A 337 -13.39 -10.62 -7.73
CA SER A 337 -12.54 -10.88 -6.56
C SER A 337 -11.05 -10.57 -6.78
N SER A 338 -10.53 -10.66 -8.01
CA SER A 338 -9.15 -10.27 -8.29
C SER A 338 -8.88 -8.77 -8.13
N LEU A 339 -9.87 -7.89 -8.32
CA LEU A 339 -9.73 -6.43 -8.17
C LEU A 339 -10.40 -5.85 -6.93
N THR A 340 -11.53 -6.38 -6.50
CA THR A 340 -12.24 -5.92 -5.30
C THR A 340 -11.92 -6.80 -4.09
N GLY A 341 -11.60 -8.07 -4.31
CA GLY A 341 -11.52 -9.03 -3.21
C GLY A 341 -12.86 -9.47 -2.63
N GLU A 342 -13.96 -9.01 -3.21
CA GLU A 342 -15.29 -9.55 -2.96
C GLU A 342 -15.47 -10.79 -3.85
N SER A 343 -15.77 -11.93 -3.22
CA SER A 343 -15.99 -13.20 -3.93
C SER A 343 -17.37 -13.30 -4.60
N ILE A 344 -18.25 -12.35 -4.32
CA ILE A 344 -19.63 -12.33 -4.79
C ILE A 344 -19.67 -11.89 -6.25
N PRO A 345 -20.21 -12.71 -7.16
CA PRO A 345 -20.33 -12.33 -8.55
C PRO A 345 -21.32 -11.18 -8.76
N VAL A 346 -21.00 -10.33 -9.74
CA VAL A 346 -21.70 -9.10 -10.06
C VAL A 346 -22.23 -9.16 -11.49
N LEU A 347 -23.48 -8.76 -11.68
CA LEU A 347 -24.09 -8.60 -13.01
C LEU A 347 -23.66 -7.29 -13.66
N LYS A 348 -23.27 -7.36 -14.93
CA LYS A 348 -22.87 -6.24 -15.79
C LYS A 348 -23.81 -6.13 -16.97
N THR A 349 -24.20 -4.90 -17.28
CA THR A 349 -25.17 -4.59 -18.34
C THR A 349 -24.53 -3.68 -19.41
N ALA A 350 -25.08 -3.70 -20.62
CA ALA A 350 -24.60 -2.87 -21.72
C ALA A 350 -24.66 -1.36 -21.37
N LEU A 351 -23.71 -0.60 -21.93
CA LEU A 351 -23.62 0.85 -21.78
C LEU A 351 -24.85 1.53 -22.41
N PRO A 352 -25.56 2.42 -21.70
CA PRO A 352 -26.67 3.18 -22.26
C PRO A 352 -26.19 4.24 -23.26
N GLU A 353 -27.03 4.57 -24.24
CA GLU A 353 -26.81 5.64 -25.20
C GLU A 353 -26.83 7.02 -24.53
N GLY A 354 -25.96 7.93 -24.95
CA GLY A 354 -26.00 9.33 -24.53
C GLY A 354 -24.66 10.08 -24.63
N PRO A 355 -24.71 11.42 -24.74
CA PRO A 355 -23.54 12.26 -25.00
C PRO A 355 -22.64 12.49 -23.76
N LYS A 356 -22.84 11.71 -22.68
CA LYS A 356 -22.09 11.87 -21.43
C LYS A 356 -20.67 11.33 -21.61
N PRO A 357 -19.64 11.97 -21.01
CA PRO A 357 -18.28 11.45 -21.04
C PRO A 357 -18.21 10.11 -20.30
N TYR A 358 -17.62 9.11 -20.93
CA TYR A 358 -17.36 7.83 -20.29
C TYR A 358 -16.27 7.98 -19.23
N CYS A 359 -16.53 7.38 -18.08
CA CYS A 359 -15.58 7.28 -16.98
C CYS A 359 -15.75 5.90 -16.32
N PRO A 360 -14.68 5.09 -16.20
CA PRO A 360 -14.77 3.74 -15.61
C PRO A 360 -15.31 3.72 -14.18
N GLU A 361 -15.06 4.76 -13.39
CA GLU A 361 -15.53 4.81 -12.00
C GLU A 361 -17.04 5.06 -11.92
N THR A 362 -17.56 6.01 -12.71
CA THR A 362 -19.00 6.30 -12.72
C THR A 362 -19.80 5.24 -13.49
N HIS A 363 -19.18 4.59 -14.49
CA HIS A 363 -19.79 3.58 -15.34
C HIS A 363 -19.32 2.16 -15.02
N ARG A 364 -18.85 1.91 -13.79
CA ARG A 364 -18.29 0.63 -13.32
C ARG A 364 -19.14 -0.60 -13.66
N ARG A 365 -20.45 -0.43 -13.76
CA ARG A 365 -21.44 -1.49 -14.09
C ARG A 365 -21.43 -1.93 -15.53
N HIS A 366 -20.96 -1.06 -16.41
CA HIS A 366 -20.79 -1.35 -17.83
C HIS A 366 -19.34 -1.73 -18.13
N THR A 367 -18.42 -1.50 -17.19
CA THR A 367 -17.00 -1.81 -17.32
C THR A 367 -16.67 -3.20 -16.78
N LEU A 368 -15.92 -3.95 -17.59
CA LEU A 368 -15.26 -5.22 -17.29
C LEU A 368 -13.78 -4.94 -17.07
N PHE A 369 -13.21 -5.44 -15.98
CA PHE A 369 -11.83 -5.13 -15.60
C PHE A 369 -10.85 -6.28 -15.90
N CYS A 370 -9.61 -5.93 -16.19
CA CYS A 370 -8.51 -6.86 -16.45
C CYS A 370 -8.27 -7.80 -15.25
N GLY A 371 -8.32 -9.11 -15.48
CA GLY A 371 -8.15 -10.15 -14.47
C GLY A 371 -9.43 -10.61 -13.79
N THR A 372 -10.59 -10.01 -14.09
CA THR A 372 -11.89 -10.53 -13.64
C THR A 372 -12.28 -11.79 -14.42
N LEU A 373 -13.01 -12.69 -13.77
CA LEU A 373 -13.49 -13.92 -14.39
C LEU A 373 -14.94 -13.75 -14.82
N ILE A 374 -15.20 -13.82 -16.12
CA ILE A 374 -16.57 -13.95 -16.64
C ILE A 374 -17.04 -15.37 -16.33
N LEU A 375 -18.11 -15.48 -15.56
CA LEU A 375 -18.74 -16.76 -15.23
C LEU A 375 -19.77 -17.15 -16.30
N GLN A 376 -20.51 -16.16 -16.81
CA GLN A 376 -21.52 -16.38 -17.84
C GLN A 376 -21.76 -15.09 -18.65
N ALA A 377 -21.96 -15.21 -19.95
CA ALA A 377 -22.37 -14.11 -20.83
C ALA A 377 -23.65 -14.47 -21.59
N ARG A 378 -24.61 -13.54 -21.66
CA ARG A 378 -25.94 -13.75 -22.26
C ARG A 378 -26.25 -12.64 -23.27
N ALA A 379 -26.73 -13.04 -24.45
CA ALA A 379 -27.20 -12.11 -25.47
C ALA A 379 -28.74 -12.10 -25.50
N TYR A 380 -29.35 -10.92 -25.34
CA TYR A 380 -30.81 -10.75 -25.46
C TYR A 380 -31.21 -10.19 -26.84
N LEU A 381 -30.38 -9.30 -27.39
CA LEU A 381 -30.59 -8.65 -28.69
C LEU A 381 -29.42 -8.98 -29.63
N GLY A 382 -29.66 -9.93 -30.53
CA GLY A 382 -28.67 -10.43 -31.48
C GLY A 382 -27.91 -11.67 -30.98
N PRO A 383 -27.03 -12.26 -31.81
CA PRO A 383 -26.42 -13.55 -31.53
C PRO A 383 -25.22 -13.50 -30.56
N ARG A 384 -24.72 -12.31 -30.19
CA ARG A 384 -23.39 -12.15 -29.57
C ARG A 384 -23.37 -11.09 -28.46
N VAL A 385 -22.51 -11.33 -27.47
CA VAL A 385 -22.16 -10.38 -26.41
C VAL A 385 -20.88 -9.66 -26.79
N LEU A 386 -20.89 -8.33 -26.79
CA LEU A 386 -19.80 -7.50 -27.31
C LEU A 386 -19.28 -6.53 -26.25
N ALA A 387 -17.96 -6.36 -26.18
CA ALA A 387 -17.32 -5.40 -25.29
C ALA A 387 -16.16 -4.65 -25.97
N VAL A 388 -16.10 -3.33 -25.84
CA VAL A 388 -15.06 -2.49 -26.46
C VAL A 388 -13.93 -2.22 -25.48
N VAL A 389 -12.69 -2.48 -25.89
CA VAL A 389 -11.49 -2.24 -25.08
C VAL A 389 -11.31 -0.75 -24.80
N THR A 390 -11.09 -0.38 -23.55
CA THR A 390 -10.84 1.02 -23.15
C THR A 390 -9.43 1.24 -22.63
N ARG A 391 -8.86 0.31 -21.86
CA ARG A 391 -7.49 0.43 -21.34
C ARG A 391 -6.76 -0.90 -21.42
N THR A 392 -5.45 -0.83 -21.67
CA THR A 392 -4.57 -1.99 -21.83
C THR A 392 -3.29 -1.85 -21.00
N GLY A 393 -2.64 -2.97 -20.69
CA GLY A 393 -1.37 -3.05 -19.98
C GLY A 393 -1.38 -2.36 -18.61
N PHE A 394 -0.35 -1.56 -18.31
CA PHE A 394 -0.21 -0.81 -17.06
C PHE A 394 -1.26 0.31 -16.87
N CYS A 395 -2.03 0.67 -17.90
CA CYS A 395 -3.11 1.64 -17.80
C CYS A 395 -4.41 1.02 -17.27
N THR A 396 -4.54 -0.31 -17.25
CA THR A 396 -5.70 -1.00 -16.65
C THR A 396 -5.75 -0.81 -15.13
N ALA A 397 -6.90 -1.04 -14.52
CA ALA A 397 -7.05 -1.04 -13.07
C ALA A 397 -6.05 -2.02 -12.40
N LYS A 398 -5.96 -3.27 -12.89
CA LYS A 398 -4.99 -4.27 -12.41
C LYS A 398 -3.54 -3.81 -12.62
N GLY A 399 -3.23 -3.22 -13.77
CA GLY A 399 -1.90 -2.66 -14.09
C GLY A 399 -1.47 -1.55 -13.12
N GLY A 400 -2.40 -0.64 -12.76
CA GLY A 400 -2.16 0.41 -11.77
C GLY A 400 -1.86 -0.15 -10.37
N LEU A 401 -2.56 -1.21 -9.95
CA LEU A 401 -2.29 -1.92 -8.70
C LEU A 401 -0.90 -2.56 -8.70
N VAL A 402 -0.54 -3.29 -9.76
CA VAL A 402 0.77 -3.94 -9.92
C VAL A 402 1.91 -2.92 -9.94
N SER A 403 1.78 -1.82 -10.69
CA SER A 403 2.79 -0.76 -10.75
C SER A 403 3.07 -0.18 -9.36
N SER A 404 2.02 -0.05 -8.54
CA SER A 404 2.11 0.46 -7.18
C SER A 404 2.80 -0.51 -6.20
N ILE A 405 2.68 -1.82 -6.42
CA ILE A 405 3.39 -2.86 -5.65
C ILE A 405 4.88 -2.87 -6.01
N LEU A 406 5.20 -2.70 -7.30
CA LEU A 406 6.58 -2.67 -7.79
C LEU A 406 7.34 -1.40 -7.37
N HIS A 407 6.63 -0.27 -7.25
CA HIS A 407 7.19 1.04 -6.93
C HIS A 407 6.52 1.66 -5.70
N PRO A 408 6.72 1.08 -4.50
CA PRO A 408 6.08 1.56 -3.28
C PRO A 408 6.61 2.95 -2.89
N ARG A 409 5.78 3.71 -2.18
CA ARG A 409 6.19 5.01 -1.61
C ARG A 409 7.35 4.84 -0.62
N PRO A 410 8.35 5.74 -0.63
CA PRO A 410 9.50 5.62 0.23
C PRO A 410 9.09 5.80 1.70
N ILE A 411 9.49 4.88 2.56
CA ILE A 411 9.18 4.95 4.00
C ILE A 411 10.15 5.96 4.65
N SER A 412 9.64 7.12 5.07
CA SER A 412 10.42 8.19 5.70
C SER A 412 10.63 7.97 7.22
N PHE A 413 11.14 6.81 7.62
CA PHE A 413 11.28 6.50 9.04
C PHE A 413 12.53 7.12 9.67
N LYS A 414 12.34 7.93 10.72
CA LYS A 414 13.39 8.69 11.42
C LYS A 414 14.58 7.82 11.83
N PHE A 415 14.35 6.59 12.29
CA PHE A 415 15.39 5.65 12.73
C PHE A 415 16.50 5.47 11.69
N TYR A 416 16.18 5.15 10.43
CA TYR A 416 17.19 4.90 9.39
C TYR A 416 17.97 6.17 9.04
N LYS A 417 17.29 7.32 8.97
CA LYS A 417 17.95 8.62 8.76
C LYS A 417 18.91 8.97 9.90
N HIS A 418 18.51 8.70 11.15
CA HIS A 418 19.38 8.91 12.31
C HIS A 418 20.52 7.89 12.37
N SER A 419 20.31 6.64 11.94
CA SER A 419 21.35 5.62 11.82
C SER A 419 22.49 6.10 10.91
N MET A 420 22.18 6.63 9.73
CA MET A 420 23.20 7.17 8.82
C MET A 420 23.95 8.37 9.41
N LYS A 421 23.24 9.27 10.11
CA LYS A 421 23.87 10.39 10.83
C LYS A 421 24.79 9.92 11.97
N PHE A 422 24.42 8.83 12.65
CA PHE A 422 25.23 8.23 13.70
C PHE A 422 26.49 7.58 13.14
N VAL A 423 26.39 6.84 12.03
CA VAL A 423 27.56 6.30 11.32
C VAL A 423 28.51 7.44 10.91
N ALA A 424 27.98 8.57 10.40
CA ALA A 424 28.81 9.74 10.10
C ALA A 424 29.49 10.34 11.35
N ALA A 425 28.82 10.34 12.50
CA ALA A 425 29.43 10.77 13.77
C ALA A 425 30.56 9.82 14.23
N LEU A 426 30.38 8.50 14.05
CA LEU A 426 31.45 7.52 14.29
C LEU A 426 32.65 7.75 13.38
N SER A 427 32.45 8.15 12.12
CA SER A 427 33.56 8.50 11.21
C SER A 427 34.41 9.67 11.72
N VAL A 428 33.82 10.64 12.42
CA VAL A 428 34.58 11.73 13.06
C VAL A 428 35.46 11.18 14.19
N LEU A 429 34.94 10.26 15.00
CA LEU A 429 35.73 9.62 16.05
C LEU A 429 36.84 8.74 15.48
N ALA A 430 36.55 8.00 14.40
CA ALA A 430 37.56 7.22 13.67
C ALA A 430 38.70 8.12 13.19
N LEU A 431 38.39 9.28 12.60
CA LEU A 431 39.38 10.25 12.15
C LEU A 431 40.28 10.74 13.29
N LEU A 432 39.69 11.07 14.46
CA LEU A 432 40.46 11.49 15.64
C LEU A 432 41.39 10.37 16.14
N GLY A 433 40.89 9.13 16.19
CA GLY A 433 41.71 7.96 16.56
C GLY A 433 42.81 7.67 15.56
N THR A 434 42.55 7.84 14.26
CA THR A 434 43.53 7.64 13.20
C THR A 434 44.63 8.70 13.31
N ILE A 435 44.28 9.98 13.53
CA ILE A 435 45.27 11.05 13.75
C ILE A 435 46.15 10.72 14.97
N TYR A 436 45.54 10.34 16.10
CA TYR A 436 46.26 9.94 17.30
C TYR A 436 47.22 8.76 17.05
N SER A 437 46.73 7.73 16.36
CA SER A 437 47.51 6.53 16.05
C SER A 437 48.69 6.86 15.12
N ILE A 438 48.49 7.69 14.10
CA ILE A 438 49.57 8.15 13.21
C ILE A 438 50.66 8.88 14.00
N LEU A 439 50.29 9.79 14.91
CA LEU A 439 51.25 10.54 15.72
C LEU A 439 52.09 9.62 16.62
N ILE A 440 51.46 8.60 17.21
CA ILE A 440 52.14 7.64 18.09
C ILE A 440 53.03 6.69 17.29
N LEU A 441 52.52 6.11 16.20
CA LEU A 441 53.30 5.18 15.37
C LEU A 441 54.49 5.89 14.72
N TYR A 442 54.34 7.16 14.33
CA TYR A 442 55.45 7.99 13.87
C TYR A 442 56.48 8.23 14.99
N ARG A 443 56.04 8.55 16.21
CA ARG A 443 56.93 8.68 17.38
C ARG A 443 57.67 7.39 17.70
N ASN A 444 57.03 6.25 17.50
CA ASN A 444 57.61 4.93 17.74
C ASN A 444 58.47 4.42 16.57
N GLN A 445 58.77 5.26 15.56
CA GLN A 445 59.63 4.95 14.40
C GLN A 445 59.16 3.74 13.56
N VAL A 446 57.85 3.53 13.47
CA VAL A 446 57.26 2.46 12.65
C VAL A 446 57.36 2.82 11.14
N PRO A 447 57.59 1.85 10.24
CA PRO A 447 57.63 2.10 8.80
C PRO A 447 56.36 2.77 8.25
N VAL A 448 56.51 3.72 7.33
CA VAL A 448 55.38 4.49 6.76
C VAL A 448 54.30 3.59 6.14
N LYS A 449 54.71 2.48 5.50
CA LYS A 449 53.77 1.49 4.93
C LYS A 449 52.82 0.94 6.00
N GLU A 450 53.34 0.55 7.15
CA GLU A 450 52.55 0.01 8.26
C GLU A 450 51.70 1.10 8.91
N ILE A 451 52.21 2.33 9.05
CA ILE A 451 51.42 3.47 9.55
C ILE A 451 50.17 3.66 8.69
N VAL A 452 50.30 3.62 7.36
CA VAL A 452 49.17 3.78 6.43
C VAL A 452 48.17 2.63 6.56
N ILE A 453 48.64 1.38 6.61
CA ILE A 453 47.77 0.20 6.74
C ILE A 453 47.01 0.24 8.08
N ARG A 454 47.70 0.49 9.19
CA ARG A 454 47.11 0.58 10.54
C ARG A 454 46.13 1.74 10.69
N ALA A 455 46.42 2.88 10.05
CA ALA A 455 45.54 4.04 10.01
C ALA A 455 44.21 3.74 9.30
N LEU A 456 44.27 3.02 8.17
CA LEU A 456 43.10 2.61 7.41
C LEU A 456 42.34 1.47 8.10
N ASP A 457 43.03 0.53 8.76
CA ASP A 457 42.42 -0.56 9.52
C ASP A 457 41.52 -0.02 10.63
N LEU A 458 41.99 1.01 11.35
CA LEU A 458 41.22 1.64 12.43
C LEU A 458 39.88 2.21 11.96
N VAL A 459 39.81 2.70 10.71
CA VAL A 459 38.55 3.16 10.10
C VAL A 459 37.58 1.99 9.90
N THR A 460 38.10 0.81 9.55
CA THR A 460 37.29 -0.41 9.37
C THR A 460 36.78 -0.99 10.69
N VAL A 461 37.53 -0.85 11.79
CA VAL A 461 37.11 -1.29 13.14
C VAL A 461 35.94 -0.46 13.67
N VAL A 462 35.92 0.86 13.41
CA VAL A 462 34.87 1.75 13.94
C VAL A 462 33.51 1.55 13.28
N VAL A 463 33.48 1.25 11.98
CA VAL A 463 32.25 1.10 11.19
C VAL A 463 31.92 -0.40 11.06
N PRO A 464 30.95 -0.94 11.82
CA PRO A 464 30.67 -2.37 11.80
C PRO A 464 30.05 -2.77 10.45
N PRO A 465 30.69 -3.65 9.65
CA PRO A 465 30.17 -4.05 8.35
C PRO A 465 28.85 -4.85 8.47
N ALA A 466 28.64 -5.53 9.58
CA ALA A 466 27.45 -6.34 9.86
C ALA A 466 26.21 -5.53 10.28
N LEU A 467 26.33 -4.21 10.49
CA LEU A 467 25.25 -3.39 11.08
C LEU A 467 23.93 -3.43 10.28
N PRO A 468 23.90 -3.26 8.94
CA PRO A 468 22.64 -3.34 8.20
C PRO A 468 22.07 -4.76 8.12
N ALA A 469 22.95 -5.77 8.05
CA ALA A 469 22.52 -7.17 8.03
C ALA A 469 21.83 -7.53 9.35
N ALA A 470 22.40 -7.15 10.49
CA ALA A 470 21.82 -7.39 11.81
C ALA A 470 20.45 -6.73 11.98
N MET A 471 20.28 -5.52 11.45
CA MET A 471 18.97 -4.84 11.44
C MET A 471 17.93 -5.55 10.57
N THR A 472 18.35 -6.12 9.44
CA THR A 472 17.45 -6.87 8.54
C THR A 472 17.03 -8.20 9.16
N VAL A 473 17.93 -8.89 9.86
CA VAL A 473 17.62 -10.15 10.55
C VAL A 473 16.50 -9.97 11.59
N CYS A 474 16.47 -8.82 12.29
CA CYS A 474 15.40 -8.50 13.24
C CYS A 474 14.00 -8.52 12.60
N THR A 475 13.84 -7.85 11.45
CA THR A 475 12.55 -7.75 10.76
C THR A 475 12.16 -9.06 10.07
N LEU A 476 13.14 -9.86 9.63
CA LEU A 476 12.90 -11.20 9.07
C LEU A 476 12.33 -12.17 10.11
N TYR A 477 12.87 -12.19 11.33
CA TYR A 477 12.30 -13.02 12.40
C TYR A 477 10.87 -12.57 12.76
N ALA A 478 10.62 -11.26 12.83
CA ALA A 478 9.29 -10.72 13.06
C ALA A 478 8.30 -11.11 11.94
N GLN A 479 8.71 -11.01 10.68
CA GLN A 479 7.93 -11.44 9.53
C GLN A 479 7.61 -12.93 9.59
N SER A 480 8.58 -13.77 9.98
CA SER A 480 8.38 -15.21 10.14
C SER A 480 7.33 -15.52 11.22
N ARG A 481 7.36 -14.82 12.36
CA ARG A 481 6.38 -15.00 13.44
C ARG A 481 4.97 -14.56 13.04
N LEU A 482 4.84 -13.44 12.32
CA LEU A 482 3.55 -13.00 11.77
C LEU A 482 3.00 -14.03 10.79
N ARG A 483 3.86 -14.58 9.93
CA ARG A 483 3.47 -15.60 8.95
C ARG A 483 2.93 -16.87 9.64
N THR A 484 3.53 -17.30 10.75
CA THR A 484 3.01 -18.44 11.53
C THR A 484 1.65 -18.18 12.17
N GLN A 485 1.26 -16.92 12.32
CA GLN A 485 -0.06 -16.49 12.82
C GLN A 485 -1.04 -16.16 11.69
N GLY A 486 -0.71 -16.52 10.45
CA GLY A 486 -1.58 -16.29 9.29
C GLY A 486 -1.60 -14.83 8.81
N ILE A 487 -0.63 -13.99 9.22
CA ILE A 487 -0.48 -12.60 8.79
C ILE A 487 0.73 -12.47 7.87
N PHE A 488 0.49 -12.17 6.61
CA PHE A 488 1.52 -12.03 5.59
C PHE A 488 1.94 -10.56 5.47
N CYS A 489 3.24 -10.30 5.37
CA CYS A 489 3.77 -8.95 5.17
C CYS A 489 4.63 -8.91 3.91
N ILE A 490 4.31 -7.99 3.00
CA ILE A 490 5.01 -7.84 1.72
C ILE A 490 6.26 -6.97 1.88
N HIS A 491 6.19 -5.95 2.76
CA HIS A 491 7.28 -5.02 3.02
C HIS A 491 7.75 -5.09 4.48
N PRO A 492 8.81 -5.87 4.80
CA PRO A 492 9.24 -6.11 6.18
C PRO A 492 9.57 -4.84 6.98
N LEU A 493 10.02 -3.77 6.32
CA LEU A 493 10.31 -2.50 6.97
C LEU A 493 9.06 -1.84 7.59
N ARG A 494 7.86 -2.11 7.07
CA ARG A 494 6.59 -1.59 7.64
C ARG A 494 6.22 -2.27 8.97
N ILE A 495 6.81 -3.41 9.31
CA ILE A 495 6.64 -4.04 10.64
C ILE A 495 7.11 -3.08 11.75
N ASN A 496 8.28 -2.46 11.57
CA ASN A 496 8.80 -1.47 12.52
C ASN A 496 7.92 -0.21 12.63
N VAL A 497 7.24 0.17 11.54
CA VAL A 497 6.27 1.28 11.53
C VAL A 497 5.01 0.92 12.33
N GLY A 498 4.56 -0.34 12.28
CA GLY A 498 3.50 -0.90 13.14
C GLY A 498 3.70 -0.63 14.63
N GLY A 499 4.96 -0.61 15.10
CA GLY A 499 5.28 -0.28 16.49
C GLY A 499 5.00 1.17 16.91
N LYS A 500 4.75 2.06 15.94
CA LYS A 500 4.54 3.51 16.14
C LYS A 500 3.12 3.98 15.95
N LEU A 501 2.22 3.09 15.55
CA LEU A 501 0.81 3.38 15.37
C LEU A 501 0.23 4.12 16.58
N ARG A 502 -0.47 5.22 16.28
CA ARG A 502 -1.18 6.06 17.26
C ARG A 502 -2.68 5.98 17.07
N LEU A 503 -3.10 5.70 15.85
CA LEU A 503 -4.48 5.72 15.42
C LEU A 503 -4.70 4.62 14.40
N VAL A 504 -5.82 3.93 14.50
CA VAL A 504 -6.27 2.94 13.51
C VAL A 504 -7.66 3.31 13.05
N CYS A 505 -7.81 3.49 11.75
CA CYS A 505 -9.09 3.59 11.05
C CYS A 505 -9.60 2.17 10.77
N PHE A 506 -10.87 1.93 11.04
CA PHE A 506 -11.56 0.67 10.76
C PHE A 506 -12.72 0.94 9.81
N ASP A 507 -12.81 0.14 8.75
CA ASP A 507 -14.08 0.01 8.04
C ASP A 507 -15.11 -0.73 8.89
N LYS A 508 -16.40 -0.53 8.59
CA LYS A 508 -17.49 -1.14 9.37
C LYS A 508 -17.91 -2.47 8.79
N THR A 509 -18.26 -2.53 7.49
CA THR A 509 -18.87 -3.71 6.87
C THR A 509 -17.78 -4.73 6.58
N GLY A 510 -18.02 -6.01 6.89
CA GLY A 510 -17.03 -7.08 6.71
C GLY A 510 -15.77 -6.99 7.58
N THR A 511 -15.54 -5.87 8.26
CA THR A 511 -14.41 -5.64 9.16
C THR A 511 -14.81 -5.71 10.62
N LEU A 512 -15.68 -4.80 11.09
CA LEU A 512 -16.20 -4.78 12.46
C LEU A 512 -17.46 -5.64 12.61
N THR A 513 -18.27 -5.68 11.56
CA THR A 513 -19.48 -6.51 11.44
C THR A 513 -19.22 -7.73 10.55
N GLU A 514 -20.09 -8.74 10.65
CA GLU A 514 -20.07 -9.89 9.75
C GLU A 514 -20.35 -9.50 8.28
N ASP A 515 -19.98 -10.36 7.33
CA ASP A 515 -20.08 -10.15 5.87
C ASP A 515 -21.52 -10.31 5.31
N GLY A 516 -22.55 -10.28 6.17
CA GLY A 516 -23.94 -10.51 5.79
C GLY A 516 -24.93 -9.61 6.55
N LEU A 517 -26.07 -9.38 5.91
CA LEU A 517 -27.25 -8.75 6.50
C LEU A 517 -28.23 -9.85 6.88
N ASP A 518 -28.82 -9.75 8.07
CA ASP A 518 -29.90 -10.65 8.48
C ASP A 518 -31.23 -9.92 8.46
N VAL A 519 -32.26 -10.54 7.88
CA VAL A 519 -33.60 -9.95 7.77
C VAL A 519 -34.28 -10.08 9.12
N MET A 520 -34.53 -8.95 9.79
CA MET A 520 -35.30 -8.94 11.03
C MET A 520 -36.79 -9.08 10.76
N GLY A 521 -37.26 -8.53 9.64
CA GLY A 521 -38.66 -8.58 9.24
C GLY A 521 -39.05 -7.41 8.33
N VAL A 522 -40.35 -7.31 8.07
CA VAL A 522 -40.95 -6.29 7.21
C VAL A 522 -42.03 -5.55 8.00
N VAL A 523 -42.10 -4.24 7.83
CA VAL A 523 -43.12 -3.34 8.41
C VAL A 523 -44.11 -3.01 7.29
N PRO A 524 -45.27 -3.67 7.21
CA PRO A 524 -46.23 -3.45 6.13
C PRO A 524 -46.98 -2.13 6.32
N LEU A 525 -47.37 -1.50 5.22
CA LEU A 525 -48.27 -0.34 5.23
C LEU A 525 -49.70 -0.78 4.92
N LYS A 526 -50.67 -0.35 5.73
CA LYS A 526 -52.10 -0.51 5.42
C LYS A 526 -52.81 0.85 5.56
N GLY A 527 -53.26 1.39 4.43
CA GLY A 527 -53.79 2.76 4.38
C GLY A 527 -52.70 3.79 4.69
N ARG A 528 -52.84 4.55 5.78
CA ARG A 528 -51.86 5.55 6.25
C ARG A 528 -51.16 5.17 7.55
N MET A 529 -51.15 3.88 7.91
CA MET A 529 -50.55 3.41 9.16
C MET A 529 -49.57 2.28 8.89
N LEU A 530 -48.35 2.41 9.42
CA LEU A 530 -47.36 1.33 9.46
C LEU A 530 -47.76 0.31 10.53
N LEU A 531 -47.88 -0.95 10.13
CA LEU A 531 -48.21 -2.05 11.03
C LEU A 531 -46.98 -2.55 11.79
N PRO A 532 -47.14 -3.35 12.87
CA PRO A 532 -46.02 -3.97 13.55
C PRO A 532 -45.14 -4.83 12.63
N LEU A 533 -43.85 -4.96 12.99
CA LEU A 533 -42.87 -5.76 12.26
C LEU A 533 -43.32 -7.22 12.18
N VAL A 534 -43.38 -7.76 10.97
CA VAL A 534 -43.60 -9.19 10.66
C VAL A 534 -42.22 -9.86 10.50
N PRO A 535 -41.81 -10.78 11.39
CA PRO A 535 -40.46 -11.34 11.37
C PRO A 535 -40.16 -12.21 10.15
N GLU A 536 -41.17 -12.92 9.64
CA GLU A 536 -41.03 -13.86 8.52
C GLU A 536 -41.83 -13.38 7.29
N PRO A 537 -41.16 -12.80 6.28
CA PRO A 537 -41.84 -12.23 5.10
C PRO A 537 -42.66 -13.23 4.29
N ARG A 538 -42.32 -14.53 4.32
CA ARG A 538 -43.10 -15.62 3.71
C ARG A 538 -44.55 -15.73 4.19
N HIS A 539 -44.87 -15.20 5.36
CA HIS A 539 -46.23 -15.20 5.91
C HIS A 539 -47.04 -13.95 5.54
N LEU A 540 -46.48 -13.04 4.73
CA LEU A 540 -47.23 -11.89 4.23
C LEU A 540 -48.33 -12.34 3.25
N PRO A 541 -49.50 -11.67 3.25
CA PRO A 541 -50.54 -11.96 2.27
C PRO A 541 -50.04 -11.66 0.85
N LEU A 542 -50.56 -12.40 -0.13
CA LEU A 542 -50.31 -12.14 -1.54
C LEU A 542 -50.80 -10.74 -1.90
N GLY A 543 -49.87 -9.88 -2.29
CA GLY A 543 -50.14 -8.48 -2.58
C GLY A 543 -48.88 -7.74 -3.02
N PRO A 544 -48.99 -6.41 -3.24
CA PRO A 544 -47.92 -5.62 -3.83
C PRO A 544 -46.60 -5.66 -3.04
N LEU A 545 -46.68 -5.70 -1.70
CA LEU A 545 -45.48 -5.73 -0.85
C LEU A 545 -44.69 -7.04 -0.98
N LEU A 546 -45.36 -8.20 -1.00
CA LEU A 546 -44.70 -9.49 -1.18
C LEU A 546 -44.11 -9.61 -2.58
N ARG A 547 -44.83 -9.14 -3.61
CA ARG A 547 -44.31 -9.06 -4.99
C ARG A 547 -43.08 -8.16 -5.08
N ALA A 548 -43.10 -6.99 -4.45
CA ALA A 548 -41.95 -6.09 -4.41
C ALA A 548 -40.71 -6.75 -3.77
N LEU A 549 -40.88 -7.45 -2.64
CA LEU A 549 -39.80 -8.20 -1.96
C LEU A 549 -39.26 -9.36 -2.81
N ALA A 550 -40.15 -10.04 -3.54
CA ALA A 550 -39.78 -11.17 -4.38
C ALA A 550 -39.13 -10.75 -5.71
N THR A 551 -39.52 -9.62 -6.32
CA THR A 551 -39.09 -9.29 -7.70
C THR A 551 -38.15 -8.09 -7.81
N CYS A 552 -38.14 -7.17 -6.84
CA CYS A 552 -37.32 -5.96 -6.92
C CYS A 552 -35.87 -6.29 -6.52
N HIS A 553 -35.15 -7.06 -7.33
CA HIS A 553 -33.76 -7.44 -7.09
C HIS A 553 -32.93 -7.54 -8.39
N ALA A 554 -31.61 -7.58 -8.23
CA ALA A 554 -30.66 -7.75 -9.34
C ALA A 554 -29.99 -9.14 -9.36
N LEU A 555 -30.51 -10.12 -8.63
CA LEU A 555 -30.04 -11.51 -8.66
C LEU A 555 -30.16 -12.12 -10.07
N SER A 556 -29.21 -13.01 -10.39
CA SER A 556 -29.19 -13.86 -11.58
C SER A 556 -28.90 -15.31 -11.18
N GLN A 557 -29.34 -16.28 -11.98
CA GLN A 557 -29.15 -17.70 -11.70
C GLN A 557 -27.90 -18.22 -12.41
N LEU A 558 -26.93 -18.73 -11.65
CA LEU A 558 -25.71 -19.35 -12.15
C LEU A 558 -25.71 -20.84 -11.73
N HIS A 559 -25.83 -21.75 -12.69
CA HIS A 559 -25.81 -23.21 -12.44
C HIS A 559 -26.75 -23.61 -11.28
N ASP A 560 -28.01 -23.18 -11.36
CA ASP A 560 -29.07 -23.37 -10.34
C ASP A 560 -28.90 -22.66 -8.99
N THR A 561 -27.83 -21.87 -8.81
CA THR A 561 -27.66 -21.05 -7.60
C THR A 561 -28.00 -19.58 -7.89
N PRO A 562 -28.81 -18.90 -7.04
CA PRO A 562 -29.03 -17.47 -7.16
C PRO A 562 -27.78 -16.71 -6.71
N VAL A 563 -27.33 -15.79 -7.54
CA VAL A 563 -26.10 -15.04 -7.37
C VAL A 563 -26.38 -13.54 -7.52
N GLY A 564 -25.84 -12.73 -6.62
CA GLY A 564 -25.93 -11.27 -6.66
C GLY A 564 -25.69 -10.66 -5.28
N ASP A 565 -26.19 -9.44 -5.06
CA ASP A 565 -25.99 -8.71 -3.81
C ASP A 565 -26.53 -9.50 -2.58
N PRO A 566 -25.77 -9.61 -1.47
CA PRO A 566 -26.22 -10.30 -0.25
C PRO A 566 -27.54 -9.82 0.33
N MET A 567 -27.81 -8.51 0.25
CA MET A 567 -29.08 -7.94 0.70
C MET A 567 -30.22 -8.52 -0.12
N ASP A 568 -30.05 -8.53 -1.44
CA ASP A 568 -31.05 -9.03 -2.39
C ASP A 568 -31.27 -10.52 -2.20
N LEU A 569 -30.18 -11.28 -2.01
CA LEU A 569 -30.23 -12.72 -1.75
C LEU A 569 -31.03 -13.00 -0.48
N LYS A 570 -30.70 -12.33 0.64
CA LYS A 570 -31.39 -12.50 1.92
C LYS A 570 -32.84 -12.04 1.88
N MET A 571 -33.13 -10.97 1.14
CA MET A 571 -34.48 -10.49 0.91
C MET A 571 -35.33 -11.56 0.19
N VAL A 572 -34.85 -12.12 -0.92
CA VAL A 572 -35.58 -13.15 -1.68
C VAL A 572 -35.66 -14.47 -0.91
N GLU A 573 -34.59 -14.91 -0.24
CA GLU A 573 -34.60 -16.10 0.63
C GLU A 573 -35.67 -15.98 1.74
N SER A 574 -35.89 -14.76 2.27
CA SER A 574 -36.88 -14.51 3.31
C SER A 574 -38.33 -14.68 2.85
N THR A 575 -38.62 -14.49 1.55
CA THR A 575 -39.95 -14.69 0.96
C THR A 575 -40.21 -16.15 0.57
N GLY A 576 -39.16 -16.94 0.33
CA GLY A 576 -39.25 -18.32 -0.14
C GLY A 576 -39.54 -18.46 -1.64
N TRP A 577 -39.52 -17.37 -2.40
CA TRP A 577 -39.66 -17.40 -3.87
C TRP A 577 -38.34 -17.82 -4.53
N VAL A 578 -38.44 -18.47 -5.68
CA VAL A 578 -37.29 -18.97 -6.44
C VAL A 578 -37.20 -18.27 -7.79
N LEU A 579 -35.99 -17.83 -8.14
CA LEU A 579 -35.66 -17.23 -9.43
C LEU A 579 -35.36 -18.32 -10.46
N GLU A 580 -36.05 -18.29 -11.59
CA GLU A 580 -35.76 -19.12 -12.77
C GLU A 580 -35.41 -18.23 -13.97
N GLU A 581 -34.23 -18.46 -14.55
CA GLU A 581 -33.75 -17.81 -15.78
C GLU A 581 -33.47 -18.87 -16.84
N GLY A 582 -34.34 -19.01 -17.85
CA GLY A 582 -34.21 -20.02 -18.91
C GLY A 582 -34.88 -19.60 -20.22
N PRO A 583 -34.52 -20.22 -21.36
CA PRO A 583 -35.20 -19.98 -22.62
C PRO A 583 -36.66 -20.42 -22.47
N ALA A 584 -37.57 -19.50 -22.79
CA ALA A 584 -39.01 -19.63 -22.84
C ALA A 584 -39.50 -20.93 -23.51
N ALA A 585 -39.47 -22.06 -22.80
CA ALA A 585 -40.10 -23.31 -23.24
C ALA A 585 -41.55 -23.41 -22.74
N ASP A 586 -41.88 -22.74 -21.62
CA ASP A 586 -43.19 -22.83 -20.95
C ASP A 586 -43.99 -21.51 -20.92
N SER A 587 -43.44 -20.40 -21.43
CA SER A 587 -44.19 -19.15 -21.57
C SER A 587 -44.93 -19.10 -22.91
N ALA A 588 -46.19 -18.68 -22.88
CA ALA A 588 -47.03 -18.53 -24.07
C ALA A 588 -46.28 -17.92 -25.27
N PRO A 589 -46.53 -18.39 -26.51
CA PRO A 589 -45.80 -17.95 -27.70
C PRO A 589 -45.96 -16.44 -27.89
N GLY A 590 -44.88 -15.68 -27.67
CA GLY A 590 -44.82 -14.25 -28.01
C GLY A 590 -44.28 -13.30 -26.92
N THR A 591 -44.04 -13.74 -25.68
CA THR A 591 -43.55 -12.84 -24.61
C THR A 591 -42.17 -13.25 -24.14
N GLN A 592 -41.11 -12.69 -24.73
CA GLN A 592 -39.77 -12.78 -24.14
C GLN A 592 -39.77 -12.04 -22.81
N VAL A 593 -39.25 -12.66 -21.75
CA VAL A 593 -39.16 -12.08 -20.39
C VAL A 593 -37.73 -12.20 -19.88
N LEU A 594 -37.29 -11.28 -19.01
CA LEU A 594 -35.92 -11.28 -18.49
C LEU A 594 -35.69 -12.40 -17.46
N ALA A 595 -36.67 -12.62 -16.59
CA ALA A 595 -36.64 -13.67 -15.57
C ALA A 595 -38.05 -13.98 -15.06
N VAL A 596 -38.24 -15.16 -14.47
CA VAL A 596 -39.51 -15.55 -13.84
C VAL A 596 -39.27 -15.87 -12.37
N MET A 597 -40.07 -15.26 -11.50
CA MET A 597 -40.10 -15.56 -10.07
C MET A 597 -41.25 -16.51 -9.78
N ARG A 598 -40.92 -17.72 -9.30
CA ARG A 598 -41.91 -18.72 -8.90
C ARG A 598 -42.13 -18.71 -7.39
N PRO A 599 -43.39 -18.84 -6.94
CA PRO A 599 -43.71 -18.96 -5.52
C PRO A 599 -43.32 -20.34 -4.96
N PRO A 600 -43.15 -20.46 -3.63
CA PRO A 600 -42.78 -21.72 -2.99
C PRO A 600 -43.86 -22.81 -3.20
N PRO A 601 -43.47 -24.08 -3.44
CA PRO A 601 -44.42 -25.18 -3.50
C PRO A 601 -45.07 -25.38 -2.12
N ARG A 602 -46.41 -25.30 -2.04
CA ARG A 602 -47.14 -25.51 -0.77
C ARG A 602 -46.90 -26.93 -0.26
N ALA A 603 -46.31 -27.06 0.93
CA ALA A 603 -46.41 -28.29 1.71
C ALA A 603 -47.89 -28.49 2.06
N SER A 604 -48.41 -29.66 1.75
CA SER A 604 -49.81 -30.06 1.90
C SER A 604 -50.32 -29.96 3.34
N GLN A 605 -50.85 -28.79 3.74
CA GLN A 605 -51.78 -28.64 4.87
C GLN A 605 -52.33 -27.19 4.97
N GLN A 606 -53.48 -26.94 4.32
CA GLN A 606 -54.65 -26.24 4.89
C GLN A 606 -55.73 -26.11 3.80
N GLN A 607 -56.86 -26.78 4.03
CA GLN A 607 -58.05 -26.72 3.20
C GLN A 607 -58.76 -25.39 3.45
N GLY A 608 -58.90 -24.56 2.41
CA GLY A 608 -59.74 -23.36 2.43
C GLY A 608 -59.14 -22.17 1.68
N ALA A 609 -59.53 -22.03 0.41
CA ALA A 609 -59.49 -20.82 -0.44
C ALA A 609 -58.14 -20.07 -0.62
N GLU A 610 -57.51 -20.28 -1.78
CA GLU A 610 -57.03 -19.27 -2.75
C GLU A 610 -56.23 -20.01 -3.84
N GLU A 611 -56.44 -19.63 -5.10
CA GLU A 611 -55.73 -20.14 -6.28
C GLU A 611 -54.21 -20.15 -6.05
N PRO A 612 -53.46 -21.09 -6.65
CA PRO A 612 -52.01 -21.12 -6.51
C PRO A 612 -51.44 -19.76 -6.95
N PRO A 613 -50.51 -19.17 -6.18
CA PRO A 613 -49.87 -17.92 -6.59
C PRO A 613 -49.27 -18.07 -7.99
N GLU A 614 -49.60 -17.15 -8.87
CA GLU A 614 -49.12 -17.18 -10.25
C GLU A 614 -47.66 -16.74 -10.35
N PRO A 615 -46.88 -17.29 -11.31
CA PRO A 615 -45.51 -16.87 -11.54
C PRO A 615 -45.47 -15.40 -12.01
N VAL A 616 -44.52 -14.64 -11.47
CA VAL A 616 -44.33 -13.23 -11.82
C VAL A 616 -43.14 -13.08 -12.75
N SER A 617 -43.38 -12.52 -13.93
CA SER A 617 -42.37 -12.26 -14.95
C SER A 617 -41.77 -10.86 -14.80
N VAL A 618 -40.44 -10.78 -14.84
CA VAL A 618 -39.71 -9.50 -14.85
C VAL A 618 -39.53 -9.05 -16.30
N LEU A 619 -40.10 -7.88 -16.63
CA LEU A 619 -40.03 -7.29 -17.97
C LEU A 619 -38.84 -6.35 -18.12
N CYS A 620 -38.58 -5.51 -17.12
CA CYS A 620 -37.50 -4.53 -17.18
C CYS A 620 -36.90 -4.31 -15.78
N ARG A 621 -35.60 -4.00 -15.71
CA ARG A 621 -34.88 -3.73 -14.47
C ARG A 621 -34.12 -2.41 -14.62
N PHE A 622 -34.34 -1.48 -13.69
CA PHE A 622 -33.48 -0.31 -13.47
C PHE A 622 -32.60 -0.59 -12.26
N PRO A 623 -31.34 -0.98 -12.47
CA PRO A 623 -30.55 -1.51 -11.38
C PRO A 623 -30.15 -0.40 -10.41
N PHE A 624 -29.73 -0.79 -9.19
CA PHE A 624 -29.45 0.14 -8.10
C PHE A 624 -28.47 1.27 -8.49
N SER A 625 -28.57 2.48 -8.00
CA SER A 625 -27.49 3.46 -8.26
C SER A 625 -27.05 4.06 -6.95
N SER A 626 -25.75 4.04 -6.64
CA SER A 626 -25.26 4.61 -5.36
C SER A 626 -25.49 6.11 -5.29
N ALA A 627 -25.45 6.81 -6.43
CA ALA A 627 -25.78 8.24 -6.52
C ALA A 627 -27.28 8.49 -6.32
N LEU A 628 -28.13 7.61 -6.88
CA LEU A 628 -29.60 7.74 -6.76
C LEU A 628 -30.18 7.07 -5.52
N GLN A 629 -29.44 6.18 -4.85
CA GLN A 629 -29.80 5.36 -3.68
C GLN A 629 -31.05 4.47 -3.82
N ARG A 630 -31.38 4.01 -5.03
CA ARG A 630 -32.58 3.20 -5.31
C ARG A 630 -32.44 2.30 -6.54
N MET A 631 -33.31 1.29 -6.66
CA MET A 631 -33.51 0.44 -7.84
C MET A 631 -34.99 0.16 -8.09
N ASP A 632 -35.31 -0.17 -9.34
CA ASP A 632 -36.67 -0.30 -9.82
C ASP A 632 -36.79 -1.53 -10.73
N VAL A 633 -37.95 -2.18 -10.72
CA VAL A 633 -38.25 -3.34 -11.57
C VAL A 633 -39.68 -3.22 -12.08
N VAL A 634 -39.89 -3.56 -13.35
CA VAL A 634 -41.21 -3.65 -13.98
C VAL A 634 -41.56 -5.13 -14.16
N VAL A 635 -42.73 -5.53 -13.66
CA VAL A 635 -43.18 -6.92 -13.65
C VAL A 635 -44.60 -7.06 -14.22
N ALA A 636 -44.90 -8.25 -14.74
CA ALA A 636 -46.23 -8.67 -15.15
C ALA A 636 -46.43 -10.15 -14.81
N TRP A 637 -47.67 -10.58 -14.65
CA TRP A 637 -48.02 -12.00 -14.47
C TRP A 637 -49.17 -12.35 -15.42
N PRO A 638 -49.42 -13.64 -15.68
CA PRO A 638 -50.52 -14.07 -16.54
C PRO A 638 -51.85 -13.44 -16.10
N GLY A 639 -52.62 -12.85 -17.01
CA GLY A 639 -53.91 -12.23 -16.65
C GLY A 639 -53.84 -10.87 -15.95
N ALA A 640 -52.67 -10.31 -15.68
CA ALA A 640 -52.54 -8.93 -15.19
C ALA A 640 -53.03 -7.92 -16.26
N PRO A 641 -53.97 -6.99 -15.93
CA PRO A 641 -54.47 -6.02 -16.91
C PRO A 641 -53.41 -4.99 -17.30
N GLN A 642 -52.50 -4.68 -16.37
CA GLN A 642 -51.40 -3.73 -16.54
C GLN A 642 -50.16 -4.25 -15.80
N PRO A 643 -48.94 -4.02 -16.32
CA PRO A 643 -47.72 -4.30 -15.57
C PRO A 643 -47.57 -3.35 -14.38
N GLU A 644 -46.84 -3.79 -13.37
CA GLU A 644 -46.56 -3.02 -12.15
C GLU A 644 -45.07 -2.69 -12.05
N ALA A 645 -44.77 -1.49 -11.56
CA ALA A 645 -43.43 -1.07 -11.19
C ALA A 645 -43.23 -1.15 -9.68
N TYR A 646 -42.09 -1.68 -9.25
CA TYR A 646 -41.67 -1.75 -7.87
C TYR A 646 -40.30 -1.11 -7.67
N VAL A 647 -40.19 -0.30 -6.63
CA VAL A 647 -38.99 0.46 -6.27
C VAL A 647 -38.54 0.07 -4.88
N LYS A 648 -37.23 -0.12 -4.70
CA LYS A 648 -36.61 -0.21 -3.37
C LYS A 648 -35.42 0.73 -3.25
N GLY A 649 -35.21 1.30 -2.07
CA GLY A 649 -34.13 2.26 -1.86
C GLY A 649 -34.04 2.84 -0.46
N SER A 650 -33.24 3.90 -0.32
CA SER A 650 -33.16 4.64 0.95
C SER A 650 -34.53 5.21 1.34
N PRO A 651 -34.97 5.04 2.59
CA PRO A 651 -36.34 5.39 2.98
C PRO A 651 -36.72 6.84 2.72
N GLU A 652 -35.80 7.78 2.97
CA GLU A 652 -36.07 9.22 2.78
C GLU A 652 -36.27 9.58 1.31
N LEU A 653 -35.50 8.94 0.43
CA LEU A 653 -35.55 9.18 -0.99
C LEU A 653 -36.74 8.48 -1.65
N VAL A 654 -37.01 7.22 -1.31
CA VAL A 654 -38.20 6.52 -1.82
C VAL A 654 -39.46 7.25 -1.38
N ALA A 655 -39.53 7.72 -0.13
CA ALA A 655 -40.64 8.54 0.34
C ALA A 655 -40.81 9.84 -0.45
N SER A 656 -39.70 10.47 -0.89
CA SER A 656 -39.76 11.68 -1.74
C SER A 656 -40.30 11.44 -3.16
N LEU A 657 -40.26 10.19 -3.63
CA LEU A 657 -40.81 9.77 -4.92
C LEU A 657 -42.27 9.28 -4.81
N CYS A 658 -42.74 9.04 -3.59
CA CYS A 658 -44.10 8.60 -3.34
C CYS A 658 -45.07 9.79 -3.30
N SER A 659 -46.31 9.54 -3.70
CA SER A 659 -47.40 10.52 -3.55
C SER A 659 -47.58 10.84 -2.06
N PRO A 660 -47.62 12.13 -1.66
CA PRO A 660 -47.67 12.55 -0.25
C PRO A 660 -48.83 11.92 0.54
N GLU A 661 -49.92 11.59 -0.16
CA GLU A 661 -51.11 10.97 0.42
C GLU A 661 -50.92 9.51 0.86
N THR A 662 -49.88 8.84 0.34
CA THR A 662 -49.55 7.44 0.64
C THR A 662 -48.51 7.31 1.76
N VAL A 663 -47.81 8.38 2.09
CA VAL A 663 -46.78 8.40 3.12
C VAL A 663 -47.42 8.73 4.48
N PRO A 664 -47.29 7.87 5.50
CA PRO A 664 -47.80 8.15 6.85
C PRO A 664 -47.20 9.40 7.48
N GLY A 665 -47.99 10.13 8.28
CA GLY A 665 -47.50 11.30 9.01
C GLY A 665 -46.42 10.98 10.05
N ASP A 666 -46.39 9.74 10.56
CA ASP A 666 -45.42 9.21 11.53
C ASP A 666 -44.21 8.50 10.88
N PHE A 667 -44.13 8.46 9.54
CA PHE A 667 -43.08 7.75 8.79
C PHE A 667 -41.66 8.07 9.29
N THR A 668 -41.35 9.37 9.44
CA THR A 668 -40.03 9.82 9.90
C THR A 668 -39.73 9.36 11.33
N GLN A 669 -40.74 9.32 12.21
CA GLN A 669 -40.58 8.88 13.59
C GLN A 669 -40.33 7.37 13.67
N VAL A 670 -41.09 6.57 12.91
CA VAL A 670 -40.91 5.12 12.83
C VAL A 670 -39.54 4.77 12.24
N LEU A 671 -39.15 5.43 11.15
CA LEU A 671 -37.82 5.26 10.54
C LEU A 671 -36.70 5.61 11.54
N GLN A 672 -36.84 6.70 12.28
CA GLN A 672 -35.90 7.10 13.32
C GLN A 672 -35.81 6.05 14.44
N SER A 673 -36.92 5.43 14.85
CA SER A 673 -36.92 4.40 15.89
C SER A 673 -36.06 3.17 15.51
N TYR A 674 -36.18 2.68 14.27
CA TYR A 674 -35.39 1.55 13.79
C TYR A 674 -33.94 1.91 13.52
N THR A 675 -33.68 3.08 12.92
CA THR A 675 -32.32 3.52 12.61
C THR A 675 -31.53 3.88 13.87
N ALA A 676 -32.18 4.46 14.89
CA ALA A 676 -31.57 4.71 16.21
C ALA A 676 -31.23 3.39 16.93
N ALA A 677 -32.07 2.37 16.77
CA ALA A 677 -31.77 1.01 17.25
C ALA A 677 -30.65 0.31 16.47
N GLY A 678 -30.11 0.93 15.41
CA GLY A 678 -28.98 0.41 14.64
C GLY A 678 -29.36 -0.52 13.49
N TYR A 679 -30.65 -0.64 13.17
CA TYR A 679 -31.10 -1.43 12.04
C TYR A 679 -30.87 -0.69 10.71
N ARG A 680 -30.61 -1.46 9.65
CA ARG A 680 -30.61 -0.99 8.28
C ARG A 680 -32.04 -1.12 7.74
N VAL A 681 -32.61 0.00 7.30
CA VAL A 681 -33.99 0.07 6.82
C VAL A 681 -33.98 0.40 5.33
N VAL A 682 -34.80 -0.31 4.54
CA VAL A 682 -35.00 -0.09 3.10
C VAL A 682 -36.50 0.11 2.88
N ALA A 683 -36.89 1.16 2.16
CA ALA A 683 -38.30 1.35 1.81
C ALA A 683 -38.63 0.69 0.48
N LEU A 684 -39.87 0.20 0.38
CA LEU A 684 -40.45 -0.41 -0.80
C LEU A 684 -41.67 0.41 -1.23
N ALA A 685 -41.77 0.69 -2.53
CA ALA A 685 -42.88 1.41 -3.14
C ALA A 685 -43.26 0.76 -4.46
N GLY A 686 -44.46 1.04 -4.98
CA GLY A 686 -44.86 0.55 -6.30
C GLY A 686 -46.06 1.29 -6.88
N LYS A 687 -46.30 1.06 -8.17
CA LYS A 687 -47.47 1.58 -8.91
C LYS A 687 -47.81 0.70 -10.13
N PRO A 688 -49.07 0.67 -10.59
CA PRO A 688 -49.40 0.13 -11.91
C PRO A 688 -48.91 1.08 -13.02
N LEU A 689 -48.54 0.51 -14.18
CA LEU A 689 -48.09 1.24 -15.36
C LEU A 689 -49.10 1.09 -16.52
N PRO A 690 -49.52 2.19 -17.16
CA PRO A 690 -50.51 2.16 -18.25
C PRO A 690 -49.87 1.78 -19.59
N ILE A 691 -49.20 0.63 -19.66
CA ILE A 691 -48.56 0.10 -20.88
C ILE A 691 -49.02 -1.32 -21.16
N ALA A 692 -48.83 -1.79 -22.39
CA ALA A 692 -49.03 -3.19 -22.71
C ALA A 692 -48.01 -4.07 -21.95
N PRO A 693 -48.39 -5.28 -21.49
CA PRO A 693 -47.49 -6.21 -20.82
C PRO A 693 -46.53 -6.90 -21.83
N SER A 694 -45.72 -6.11 -22.52
CA SER A 694 -44.70 -6.58 -23.48
C SER A 694 -43.31 -6.05 -23.13
N LEU A 695 -42.28 -6.84 -23.46
CA LEU A 695 -40.87 -6.49 -23.22
C LEU A 695 -40.46 -5.22 -23.98
N GLU A 696 -40.87 -5.09 -25.23
CA GLU A 696 -40.54 -3.96 -26.10
C GLU A 696 -41.09 -2.64 -25.53
N ALA A 697 -42.33 -2.65 -25.03
CA ALA A 697 -42.93 -1.48 -24.38
C ALA A 697 -42.21 -1.14 -23.06
N ALA A 698 -41.82 -2.14 -22.28
CA ALA A 698 -41.10 -1.94 -21.02
C ALA A 698 -39.66 -1.41 -21.21
N GLN A 699 -39.00 -1.74 -22.33
CA GLN A 699 -37.64 -1.26 -22.65
C GLN A 699 -37.60 0.20 -23.09
N GLN A 700 -38.69 0.74 -23.64
CA GLN A 700 -38.79 2.15 -24.03
C GLN A 700 -39.04 3.07 -22.83
N LEU A 701 -39.35 2.53 -21.66
CA LEU A 701 -39.55 3.32 -20.45
C LEU A 701 -38.24 3.98 -20.00
N THR A 702 -38.34 5.27 -19.70
CA THR A 702 -37.28 5.96 -18.97
C THR A 702 -37.46 5.75 -17.48
N ARG A 703 -36.34 5.75 -16.75
CA ARG A 703 -36.33 5.62 -15.28
C ARG A 703 -37.20 6.68 -14.62
N ASP A 704 -37.12 7.92 -15.09
CA ASP A 704 -37.90 9.04 -14.55
C ASP A 704 -39.42 8.82 -14.70
N ALA A 705 -39.89 8.17 -15.76
CA ALA A 705 -41.32 7.86 -15.93
C ALA A 705 -41.80 6.79 -14.93
N VAL A 706 -40.94 5.83 -14.60
CA VAL A 706 -41.24 4.77 -13.62
C VAL A 706 -41.26 5.32 -12.20
N GLU A 707 -40.40 6.28 -11.88
CA GLU A 707 -40.16 6.77 -10.52
C GLU A 707 -41.09 7.92 -10.06
N GLN A 708 -42.10 8.30 -10.84
CA GLN A 708 -43.08 9.33 -10.46
C GLN A 708 -44.33 8.75 -9.80
N GLU A 709 -44.92 9.48 -8.84
CA GLU A 709 -46.23 9.18 -8.23
C GLU A 709 -46.35 7.75 -7.66
N LEU A 710 -45.31 7.28 -6.97
CA LEU A 710 -45.30 5.94 -6.39
C LEU A 710 -46.21 5.86 -5.14
N SER A 711 -46.67 4.65 -4.82
CA SER A 711 -47.34 4.37 -3.53
C SER A 711 -46.39 3.64 -2.60
N LEU A 712 -46.22 4.15 -1.37
CA LEU A 712 -45.40 3.49 -0.35
C LEU A 712 -46.06 2.15 0.05
N LEU A 713 -45.29 1.07 0.12
CA LEU A 713 -45.79 -0.28 0.44
C LEU A 713 -45.38 -0.74 1.84
N GLY A 714 -44.17 -0.38 2.28
CA GLY A 714 -43.65 -0.80 3.58
C GLY A 714 -42.14 -0.61 3.72
N LEU A 715 -41.59 -1.10 4.84
CA LEU A 715 -40.17 -1.04 5.16
C LEU A 715 -39.60 -2.44 5.40
N LEU A 716 -38.46 -2.76 4.78
CA LEU A 716 -37.64 -3.93 5.10
C LEU A 716 -36.62 -3.54 6.17
N VAL A 717 -36.59 -4.29 7.28
CA VAL A 717 -35.69 -4.04 8.41
C VAL A 717 -34.67 -5.16 8.50
N MET A 718 -33.39 -4.79 8.51
CA MET A 718 -32.24 -5.70 8.56
C MET A 718 -31.29 -5.33 9.69
N ARG A 719 -30.56 -6.31 10.23
CA ARG A 719 -29.54 -6.10 11.26
C ARG A 719 -28.13 -6.41 10.75
N ASN A 720 -27.17 -5.60 11.19
CA ASN A 720 -25.74 -5.85 11.03
C ASN A 720 -25.18 -6.34 12.37
N LEU A 721 -24.71 -7.57 12.42
CA LEU A 721 -24.16 -8.16 13.64
C LEU A 721 -22.67 -7.84 13.76
N LEU A 722 -22.24 -7.43 14.97
CA LEU A 722 -20.82 -7.25 15.30
C LEU A 722 -20.14 -8.63 15.36
N LYS A 723 -18.92 -8.73 14.84
CA LYS A 723 -18.11 -9.93 15.06
C LYS A 723 -17.82 -10.08 16.56
N PRO A 724 -17.83 -11.31 17.12
CA PRO A 724 -17.63 -11.52 18.55
C PRO A 724 -16.27 -11.02 19.04
N GLN A 725 -15.24 -10.99 18.18
CA GLN A 725 -13.91 -10.48 18.50
C GLN A 725 -13.79 -8.95 18.45
N THR A 726 -14.77 -8.23 17.90
CA THR A 726 -14.67 -6.79 17.66
C THR A 726 -14.55 -5.99 18.96
N THR A 727 -15.51 -6.16 19.87
CA THR A 727 -15.56 -5.47 21.16
C THR A 727 -14.30 -5.65 22.02
N PRO A 728 -13.78 -6.88 22.25
CA PRO A 728 -12.58 -7.04 23.09
C PRO A 728 -11.32 -6.42 22.46
N VAL A 729 -11.19 -6.43 21.14
CA VAL A 729 -10.04 -5.80 20.45
C VAL A 729 -10.09 -4.28 20.56
N ILE A 730 -11.24 -3.65 20.31
CA ILE A 730 -11.41 -2.19 20.43
C ILE A 730 -11.12 -1.73 21.86
N GLN A 731 -11.62 -2.45 22.87
CA GLN A 731 -11.32 -2.16 24.27
C GLN A 731 -9.81 -2.26 24.57
N THR A 732 -9.11 -3.24 24.00
CA THR A 732 -7.66 -3.40 24.16
C THR A 732 -6.88 -2.23 23.54
N LEU A 733 -7.26 -1.79 22.34
CA LEU A 733 -6.64 -0.63 21.68
C LEU A 733 -6.88 0.66 22.48
N ARG A 734 -8.10 0.84 22.99
CA ARG A 734 -8.48 1.99 23.81
C ARG A 734 -7.72 2.04 25.15
N LYS A 735 -7.64 0.90 25.86
CA LYS A 735 -6.84 0.75 27.11
C LYS A 735 -5.36 1.09 26.89
N THR A 736 -4.83 0.83 25.70
CA THR A 736 -3.42 1.11 25.34
C THR A 736 -3.20 2.51 24.76
N GLY A 737 -4.24 3.35 24.71
CA GLY A 737 -4.15 4.73 24.23
C GLY A 737 -3.97 4.85 22.72
N ILE A 738 -4.36 3.81 21.95
CA ILE A 738 -4.42 3.85 20.50
C ILE A 738 -5.83 4.30 20.12
N ARG A 739 -5.93 5.39 19.37
CA ARG A 739 -7.22 5.96 18.96
C ARG A 739 -7.84 5.09 17.87
N THR A 740 -9.11 4.74 18.04
CA THR A 740 -9.89 3.98 17.05
C THR A 740 -10.85 4.94 16.35
N ILE A 741 -10.84 4.95 15.02
CA ILE A 741 -11.79 5.73 14.20
C ILE A 741 -12.57 4.78 13.32
N MET A 742 -13.89 4.93 13.26
CA MET A 742 -14.73 4.23 12.29
C MET A 742 -14.88 5.08 11.03
N VAL A 743 -14.68 4.47 9.87
CA VAL A 743 -14.85 5.12 8.56
C VAL A 743 -15.71 4.21 7.70
N THR A 744 -16.92 4.62 7.33
CA THR A 744 -17.88 3.75 6.64
C THR A 744 -18.72 4.49 5.60
N GLY A 745 -19.23 3.75 4.62
CA GLY A 745 -20.25 4.22 3.66
C GLY A 745 -21.69 4.20 4.21
N ASP A 746 -21.93 3.57 5.36
CA ASP A 746 -23.27 3.44 5.94
C ASP A 746 -23.84 4.76 6.47
N ASN A 747 -25.14 4.76 6.82
CA ASN A 747 -25.79 5.89 7.47
C ASN A 747 -25.11 6.24 8.81
N LEU A 748 -25.05 7.53 9.12
CA LEU A 748 -24.46 8.09 10.33
C LEU A 748 -25.05 7.48 11.60
N GLN A 749 -26.37 7.34 11.67
CA GLN A 749 -27.00 6.78 12.88
C GLN A 749 -26.60 5.33 13.13
N THR A 750 -26.64 4.49 12.09
CA THR A 750 -26.16 3.10 12.16
C THR A 750 -24.70 3.04 12.59
N ALA A 751 -23.84 3.88 12.00
CA ALA A 751 -22.42 3.95 12.36
C ALA A 751 -22.22 4.37 13.83
N VAL A 752 -22.99 5.32 14.35
CA VAL A 752 -22.97 5.74 15.75
C VAL A 752 -23.41 4.60 16.68
N THR A 753 -24.48 3.87 16.33
CA THR A 753 -24.96 2.73 17.13
C THR A 753 -23.92 1.59 17.15
N VAL A 754 -23.30 1.27 16.02
CA VAL A 754 -22.21 0.29 15.95
C VAL A 754 -20.99 0.76 16.76
N ALA A 755 -20.64 2.04 16.69
CA ALA A 755 -19.52 2.61 17.44
C ALA A 755 -19.74 2.58 18.97
N ARG A 756 -20.99 2.81 19.42
CA ARG A 756 -21.40 2.60 20.81
C ARG A 756 -21.38 1.11 21.18
N GLY A 757 -21.92 0.24 20.33
CA GLY A 757 -22.02 -1.20 20.57
C GLY A 757 -20.66 -1.92 20.71
N CYS A 758 -19.64 -1.50 19.95
CA CYS A 758 -18.27 -2.05 20.09
C CYS A 758 -17.40 -1.32 21.12
N GLY A 759 -17.90 -0.24 21.74
CA GLY A 759 -17.17 0.53 22.76
C GLY A 759 -16.13 1.52 22.21
N MET A 760 -16.13 1.83 20.91
CA MET A 760 -15.35 2.94 20.36
C MET A 760 -15.77 4.28 20.99
N VAL A 761 -17.07 4.42 21.26
CA VAL A 761 -17.65 5.51 22.04
C VAL A 761 -18.30 4.88 23.27
N GLY A 762 -17.89 5.31 24.46
CA GLY A 762 -18.42 4.82 25.72
C GLY A 762 -19.85 5.29 25.96
N THR A 763 -20.61 4.55 26.76
CA THR A 763 -22.02 4.87 27.08
C THR A 763 -22.20 6.19 27.81
N GLN A 764 -21.19 6.64 28.58
CA GLN A 764 -21.20 7.93 29.29
C GLN A 764 -20.44 9.05 28.56
N GLU A 765 -19.92 8.77 27.35
CA GLU A 765 -19.19 9.78 26.58
C GLU A 765 -20.15 10.56 25.68
N HIS A 766 -20.00 11.89 25.66
CA HIS A 766 -20.84 12.73 24.84
C HIS A 766 -20.41 12.65 23.38
N LEU A 767 -21.28 12.16 22.52
CA LEU A 767 -21.10 12.23 21.07
C LEU A 767 -21.88 13.43 20.53
N VAL A 768 -21.30 14.19 19.60
CA VAL A 768 -21.97 15.32 18.92
C VAL A 768 -21.86 15.11 17.42
N ILE A 769 -22.97 15.28 16.71
CA ILE A 769 -23.03 15.20 15.26
C ILE A 769 -22.72 16.58 14.67
N ILE A 770 -21.78 16.64 13.74
CA ILE A 770 -21.49 17.85 12.98
C ILE A 770 -22.22 17.76 11.65
N GLN A 771 -22.97 18.82 11.33
CA GLN A 771 -23.60 19.00 10.03
C GLN A 771 -23.14 20.32 9.43
N ALA A 772 -22.54 20.25 8.23
CA ALA A 772 -22.19 21.44 7.46
C ALA A 772 -23.09 21.54 6.23
N THR A 773 -23.63 22.73 5.97
CA THR A 773 -24.41 23.01 4.77
C THR A 773 -23.56 23.71 3.72
N HIS A 774 -23.77 23.36 2.45
CA HIS A 774 -23.16 24.06 1.33
C HIS A 774 -23.66 25.52 1.28
N PRO A 775 -22.85 26.47 0.80
CA PRO A 775 -23.33 27.83 0.56
C PRO A 775 -24.36 27.81 -0.59
N GLU A 776 -25.59 28.22 -0.29
CA GLU A 776 -26.64 28.48 -1.27
C GLU A 776 -26.66 29.98 -1.61
N GLN A 777 -27.20 30.37 -2.78
CA GLN A 777 -27.13 31.74 -3.31
C GLN A 777 -27.50 32.80 -2.24
N GLY A 778 -26.48 33.50 -1.73
CA GLY A 778 -26.61 34.57 -0.73
C GLY A 778 -26.28 34.19 0.73
N GLN A 779 -26.13 32.91 1.08
CA GLN A 779 -25.74 32.48 2.44
C GLN A 779 -24.36 31.80 2.47
N PRO A 780 -23.47 32.18 3.41
CA PRO A 780 -22.18 31.50 3.59
C PRO A 780 -22.38 30.08 4.10
N ALA A 781 -21.40 29.21 3.87
CA ALA A 781 -21.40 27.86 4.42
C ALA A 781 -21.61 27.91 5.95
N SER A 782 -22.50 27.09 6.48
CA SER A 782 -22.85 27.10 7.91
C SER A 782 -22.51 25.77 8.55
N LEU A 783 -22.23 25.79 9.86
CA LEU A 783 -21.85 24.61 10.62
C LEU A 783 -22.70 24.51 11.88
N GLN A 784 -23.40 23.38 12.04
CA GLN A 784 -24.29 23.09 13.15
C GLN A 784 -23.80 21.88 13.93
N PHE A 785 -23.98 21.92 15.25
CA PHE A 785 -23.65 20.85 16.18
C PHE A 785 -24.95 20.31 16.77
N LEU A 786 -25.28 19.06 16.46
CA LEU A 786 -26.52 18.41 16.86
C LEU A 786 -26.24 17.31 17.91
N PRO A 787 -27.08 17.18 18.96
CA PRO A 787 -27.04 16.00 19.81
C PRO A 787 -27.47 14.74 19.01
N PRO A 788 -26.93 13.56 19.35
CA PRO A 788 -27.26 12.30 18.67
C PRO A 788 -28.70 11.85 18.93
N GLU A 789 -29.31 12.30 20.04
CA GLU A 789 -30.70 12.07 20.40
C GLU A 789 -31.41 13.42 20.45
N SER A 790 -32.37 13.63 19.54
CA SER A 790 -33.37 14.68 19.71
C SER A 790 -34.31 14.22 20.81
N SER A 791 -34.10 14.69 22.03
CA SER A 791 -35.14 14.67 23.07
C SER A 791 -36.28 15.59 22.61
N ALA A 792 -37.16 15.09 21.76
CA ALA A 792 -38.43 15.73 21.50
C ALA A 792 -39.36 15.46 22.70
N ALA A 793 -40.01 16.53 23.16
CA ALA A 793 -41.06 16.60 24.19
C ALA A 793 -40.63 16.80 25.66
N MET A 794 -40.10 17.98 25.98
CA MET A 794 -40.75 18.81 27.01
C MET A 794 -40.39 20.29 26.82
N ASN A 795 -41.45 21.09 26.63
CA ASN A 795 -41.54 22.55 26.65
C ASN A 795 -40.95 23.31 25.44
N GLY A 796 -41.87 23.92 24.69
CA GLY A 796 -41.57 24.73 23.52
C GLY A 796 -40.90 26.05 23.87
N ALA A 797 -39.76 26.28 23.22
CA ALA A 797 -39.31 27.58 22.74
C ALA A 797 -38.28 27.29 21.63
N LYS A 798 -38.64 27.60 20.38
CA LYS A 798 -37.70 27.56 19.25
C LYS A 798 -36.94 28.87 19.23
N ASP A 799 -35.69 28.86 19.67
CA ASP A 799 -34.70 29.83 19.21
C ASP A 799 -33.56 29.07 18.50
N PRO A 800 -33.35 29.28 17.19
CA PRO A 800 -32.17 28.77 16.51
C PRO A 800 -30.95 29.58 16.97
N VAL A 801 -30.04 28.96 17.72
CA VAL A 801 -28.76 29.58 18.06
C VAL A 801 -27.91 29.69 16.79
N GLN A 802 -27.98 30.85 16.13
CA GLN A 802 -26.98 31.30 15.18
C GLN A 802 -25.67 31.49 15.93
N ALA A 803 -24.71 30.60 15.71
CA ALA A 803 -23.38 30.69 16.32
C ALA A 803 -22.52 31.74 15.60
N THR A 804 -22.89 33.02 15.71
CA THR A 804 -21.92 34.12 15.62
C THR A 804 -21.10 34.13 16.92
N GLY A 805 -20.03 33.33 16.93
CA GLY A 805 -19.00 33.39 17.96
C GLY A 805 -19.38 32.80 19.33
N CYS A 806 -19.45 31.47 19.43
CA CYS A 806 -19.20 30.85 20.73
C CYS A 806 -17.68 30.97 21.03
N PRO A 807 -17.27 31.47 22.22
CA PRO A 807 -15.90 31.33 22.67
C PRO A 807 -15.61 29.84 22.79
N MET A 808 -14.75 29.34 21.91
CA MET A 808 -14.37 27.94 21.82
C MET A 808 -13.40 27.59 22.97
N GLU A 809 -13.85 27.63 24.21
CA GLU A 809 -13.21 26.88 25.31
C GLU A 809 -13.80 25.47 25.30
N LEU A 810 -13.27 24.69 24.37
CA LEU A 810 -13.66 23.31 24.13
C LEU A 810 -13.00 22.42 25.21
N GLU A 811 -13.72 22.18 26.31
CA GLU A 811 -13.31 21.25 27.38
C GLU A 811 -12.87 19.90 26.76
N PRO A 812 -11.60 19.44 26.92
CA PRO A 812 -10.97 18.62 25.88
C PRO A 812 -11.14 17.09 26.01
N ARG A 813 -11.83 16.57 27.04
CA ARG A 813 -11.60 15.18 27.49
C ARG A 813 -12.73 14.17 27.35
N SER A 814 -13.95 14.55 26.95
CA SER A 814 -15.09 13.61 26.93
C SER A 814 -16.07 13.79 25.76
N ARG A 815 -15.67 14.49 24.69
CA ARG A 815 -16.52 14.74 23.52
C ARG A 815 -15.98 14.04 22.27
N HIS A 816 -16.79 13.15 21.70
CA HIS A 816 -16.57 12.51 20.41
C HIS A 816 -17.37 13.23 19.33
N LEU A 817 -16.82 13.37 18.13
CA LEU A 817 -17.54 13.95 16.99
C LEU A 817 -17.89 12.86 15.98
N ALA A 818 -19.07 12.99 15.37
CA ALA A 818 -19.52 12.17 14.26
C ALA A 818 -19.88 13.07 13.08
N LEU A 819 -19.44 12.72 11.88
CA LEU A 819 -19.71 13.51 10.67
C LEU A 819 -19.95 12.64 9.45
N SER A 820 -20.67 13.20 8.48
CA SER A 820 -20.94 12.57 7.19
C SER A 820 -19.92 12.97 6.12
N GLY A 821 -19.75 12.16 5.07
CA GLY A 821 -18.90 12.45 3.92
C GLY A 821 -19.17 13.82 3.25
N PRO A 822 -20.43 14.21 3.01
CA PRO A 822 -20.74 15.56 2.50
C PRO A 822 -20.28 16.67 3.45
N THR A 823 -20.47 16.51 4.76
CA THR A 823 -19.99 17.47 5.76
C THR A 823 -18.45 17.54 5.79
N PHE A 824 -17.77 16.40 5.64
CA PHE A 824 -16.31 16.35 5.54
C PHE A 824 -15.78 17.13 4.32
N ALA A 825 -16.41 16.98 3.16
CA ALA A 825 -16.05 17.70 1.95
C ALA A 825 -16.21 19.22 2.09
N VAL A 826 -17.31 19.67 2.70
CA VAL A 826 -17.55 21.11 2.98
C VAL A 826 -16.51 21.63 3.97
N LEU A 827 -16.21 20.89 5.04
CA LEU A 827 -15.19 21.24 6.02
C LEU A 827 -13.81 21.42 5.39
N GLN A 828 -13.41 20.50 4.52
CA GLN A 828 -12.12 20.55 3.86
C GLN A 828 -11.99 21.75 2.91
N LYS A 829 -13.05 22.07 2.16
CA LYS A 829 -13.05 23.15 1.17
C LYS A 829 -13.24 24.54 1.77
N HIS A 830 -14.18 24.69 2.69
CA HIS A 830 -14.62 25.99 3.20
C HIS A 830 -14.10 26.32 4.61
N PHE A 831 -13.72 25.31 5.41
CA PHE A 831 -13.24 25.48 6.79
C PHE A 831 -11.87 24.81 7.07
N PRO A 832 -10.83 25.05 6.25
CA PRO A 832 -9.54 24.37 6.38
C PRO A 832 -8.83 24.60 7.72
N LYS A 833 -9.11 25.74 8.39
CA LYS A 833 -8.57 26.05 9.73
C LYS A 833 -9.23 25.24 10.86
N LEU A 834 -10.50 24.85 10.68
CA LEU A 834 -11.26 24.10 11.68
C LEU A 834 -11.05 22.59 11.53
N LEU A 835 -10.80 22.11 10.30
CA LEU A 835 -10.62 20.70 9.98
C LEU A 835 -9.63 19.98 10.93
N PRO A 836 -8.41 20.48 11.20
CA PRO A 836 -7.49 19.85 12.17
C PRO A 836 -8.10 19.63 13.56
N LYS A 837 -8.87 20.61 14.07
CA LYS A 837 -9.52 20.52 15.39
C LYS A 837 -10.60 19.46 15.40
N VAL A 838 -11.41 19.38 14.35
CA VAL A 838 -12.44 18.34 14.18
C VAL A 838 -11.80 16.97 14.08
N LEU A 839 -10.77 16.81 13.26
CA LEU A 839 -10.05 15.53 13.08
C LEU A 839 -9.39 15.02 14.37
N LEU A 840 -9.05 15.89 15.32
CA LEU A 840 -8.52 15.48 16.63
C LEU A 840 -9.56 14.82 17.54
N GLN A 841 -10.85 15.07 17.33
CA GLN A 841 -11.95 14.59 18.19
C GLN A 841 -12.95 13.65 17.46
N ALA A 842 -12.99 13.70 16.13
CA ALA A 842 -13.88 12.88 15.32
C ALA A 842 -13.60 11.37 15.43
N THR A 843 -14.62 10.60 15.77
CA THR A 843 -14.51 9.15 15.98
C THR A 843 -15.27 8.38 14.92
N VAL A 844 -16.34 8.95 14.36
CA VAL A 844 -17.19 8.30 13.36
C VAL A 844 -17.27 9.17 12.11
N PHE A 845 -16.89 8.59 10.97
CA PHE A 845 -17.06 9.15 9.64
C PHE A 845 -17.97 8.21 8.86
N ALA A 846 -19.17 8.68 8.50
CA ALA A 846 -20.19 7.87 7.84
C ALA A 846 -20.53 8.44 6.46
N ARG A 847 -21.22 7.67 5.60
CA ARG A 847 -21.49 8.03 4.20
C ARG A 847 -20.24 8.52 3.45
N MET A 848 -19.08 7.90 3.72
CA MET A 848 -17.80 8.24 3.10
C MET A 848 -17.64 7.48 1.78
N ALA A 849 -17.33 8.19 0.69
CA ALA A 849 -16.89 7.57 -0.56
C ALA A 849 -15.45 7.00 -0.42
N PRO A 850 -15.06 5.99 -1.21
CA PRO A 850 -13.71 5.38 -1.15
C PRO A 850 -12.56 6.40 -1.26
N GLU A 851 -12.72 7.43 -2.08
CA GLU A 851 -11.75 8.51 -2.26
C GLU A 851 -11.61 9.33 -0.96
N GLN A 852 -12.74 9.64 -0.32
CA GLN A 852 -12.79 10.37 0.93
C GLN A 852 -12.14 9.58 2.08
N LYS A 853 -12.22 8.24 2.06
CA LYS A 853 -11.49 7.39 3.02
C LYS A 853 -9.97 7.60 2.89
N THR A 854 -9.48 7.63 1.65
CA THR A 854 -8.07 7.86 1.33
C THR A 854 -7.63 9.27 1.75
N GLU A 855 -8.45 10.28 1.47
CA GLU A 855 -8.20 11.66 1.87
C GLU A 855 -8.15 11.83 3.39
N LEU A 856 -9.07 11.20 4.13
CA LEU A 856 -9.09 11.21 5.59
C LEU A 856 -7.78 10.65 6.17
N VAL A 857 -7.30 9.51 5.66
CA VAL A 857 -6.01 8.93 6.08
C VAL A 857 -4.87 9.92 5.85
N CYS A 858 -4.84 10.58 4.68
CA CYS A 858 -3.82 11.59 4.36
C CYS A 858 -3.91 12.82 5.27
N GLU A 859 -5.10 13.34 5.57
CA GLU A 859 -5.27 14.47 6.49
C GLU A 859 -4.83 14.12 7.92
N LEU A 860 -5.11 12.89 8.38
CA LEU A 860 -4.63 12.41 9.68
C LEU A 860 -3.10 12.29 9.72
N GLN A 861 -2.46 11.86 8.64
CA GLN A 861 -0.99 11.84 8.52
C GLN A 861 -0.40 13.25 8.57
N LYS A 862 -1.03 14.25 7.94
CA LYS A 862 -0.58 15.67 8.03
C LYS A 862 -0.56 16.21 9.45
N LEU A 863 -1.44 15.71 10.33
CA LEU A 863 -1.43 16.00 11.76
C LEU A 863 -0.33 15.27 12.55
N GLN A 864 0.63 14.64 11.86
CA GLN A 864 1.75 13.87 12.43
C GLN A 864 1.30 12.63 13.23
N TYR A 865 0.12 12.08 12.92
CA TYR A 865 -0.25 10.74 13.37
C TYR A 865 0.44 9.68 12.51
N CYS A 866 0.85 8.59 13.14
CA CYS A 866 1.14 7.35 12.43
C CYS A 866 -0.18 6.57 12.34
N VAL A 867 -0.70 6.44 11.13
CA VAL A 867 -2.07 6.01 10.82
C VAL A 867 -2.07 4.59 10.30
N GLY A 868 -2.85 3.74 10.96
CA GLY A 868 -3.20 2.41 10.48
C GLY A 868 -4.58 2.41 9.83
N MET A 869 -4.79 1.55 8.83
CA MET A 869 -6.10 1.29 8.25
C MET A 869 -6.34 -0.22 8.26
N CYS A 870 -7.50 -0.66 8.73
CA CYS A 870 -7.94 -2.04 8.70
C CYS A 870 -9.27 -2.11 7.93
N GLY A 871 -9.32 -2.97 6.92
CA GLY A 871 -10.48 -3.13 6.04
C GLY A 871 -10.49 -4.50 5.39
N ASP A 872 -11.59 -4.85 4.72
CA ASP A 872 -11.72 -6.08 3.95
C ASP A 872 -10.89 -6.04 2.64
N GLY A 873 -10.71 -4.85 2.07
CA GLY A 873 -9.88 -4.59 0.88
C GLY A 873 -10.65 -4.14 -0.35
N ALA A 874 -11.99 -4.22 -0.33
CA ALA A 874 -12.82 -3.94 -1.50
C ALA A 874 -13.07 -2.46 -1.72
N ASN A 875 -13.59 -1.80 -0.70
CA ASN A 875 -13.91 -0.39 -0.73
C ASN A 875 -12.80 0.48 -0.09
N ASP A 876 -11.75 -0.16 0.43
CA ASP A 876 -10.70 0.47 1.24
C ASP A 876 -9.31 0.37 0.61
N CYS A 877 -9.16 -0.17 -0.60
CA CYS A 877 -7.85 -0.42 -1.20
C CYS A 877 -6.96 0.84 -1.26
N GLY A 878 -7.55 2.00 -1.61
CA GLY A 878 -6.87 3.30 -1.63
C GLY A 878 -6.42 3.75 -0.23
N ALA A 879 -7.29 3.62 0.77
CA ALA A 879 -7.00 3.99 2.16
C ALA A 879 -5.96 3.06 2.81
N LEU A 880 -6.06 1.74 2.57
CA LEU A 880 -5.10 0.72 3.01
C LEU A 880 -3.70 0.99 2.44
N LYS A 881 -3.63 1.39 1.17
CA LYS A 881 -2.39 1.76 0.49
C LYS A 881 -1.79 3.06 1.04
N ALA A 882 -2.63 4.08 1.28
CA ALA A 882 -2.20 5.38 1.76
C ALA A 882 -1.73 5.37 3.22
N ALA A 883 -2.30 4.47 4.04
CA ALA A 883 -1.93 4.32 5.43
C ALA A 883 -0.45 3.93 5.61
N ASP A 884 0.14 4.35 6.74
CA ASP A 884 1.49 3.92 7.11
C ASP A 884 1.54 2.41 7.30
N VAL A 885 0.45 1.85 7.85
CA VAL A 885 0.23 0.42 8.06
C VAL A 885 -1.21 0.07 7.63
N GLY A 886 -1.36 -0.42 6.40
CA GLY A 886 -2.61 -1.02 5.93
C GLY A 886 -2.67 -2.51 6.24
N ILE A 887 -3.80 -2.97 6.77
CA ILE A 887 -4.08 -4.38 7.08
C ILE A 887 -5.37 -4.80 6.36
N SER A 888 -5.26 -5.69 5.38
CA SER A 888 -6.43 -6.30 4.74
C SER A 888 -6.82 -7.62 5.43
N LEU A 889 -8.12 -7.86 5.55
CA LEU A 889 -8.70 -9.07 6.16
C LEU A 889 -9.09 -10.17 5.14
N SER A 890 -8.81 -9.96 3.86
CA SER A 890 -9.07 -10.90 2.76
C SER A 890 -7.76 -11.33 2.09
N GLN A 891 -7.70 -12.54 1.52
CA GLN A 891 -6.54 -13.02 0.75
C GLN A 891 -6.61 -12.74 -0.76
N ALA A 892 -7.65 -12.07 -1.22
CA ALA A 892 -7.86 -11.85 -2.64
C ALA A 892 -6.74 -11.02 -3.30
N GLU A 893 -6.55 -11.09 -4.63
CA GLU A 893 -5.44 -10.40 -5.32
C GLU A 893 -5.39 -8.89 -5.04
N ALA A 894 -6.56 -8.25 -4.88
CA ALA A 894 -6.71 -6.85 -4.50
C ALA A 894 -6.07 -6.50 -3.15
N SER A 895 -6.09 -7.45 -2.20
CA SER A 895 -5.52 -7.30 -0.85
C SER A 895 -3.99 -7.21 -0.84
N VAL A 896 -3.31 -7.64 -1.92
CA VAL A 896 -1.84 -7.61 -2.07
C VAL A 896 -1.31 -6.18 -2.10
N VAL A 897 -2.17 -5.20 -2.35
CA VAL A 897 -1.81 -3.78 -2.31
C VAL A 897 -1.57 -3.31 -0.87
N SER A 898 -2.18 -3.98 0.11
CA SER A 898 -1.99 -3.67 1.52
C SER A 898 -0.63 -4.23 2.02
N PRO A 899 0.10 -3.50 2.87
CA PRO A 899 1.35 -3.99 3.46
C PRO A 899 1.24 -5.30 4.24
N PHE A 900 0.08 -5.54 4.85
CA PHE A 900 -0.23 -6.70 5.67
C PHE A 900 -1.55 -7.32 5.23
N THR A 901 -1.56 -8.64 5.05
CA THR A 901 -2.75 -9.41 4.68
C THR A 901 -2.99 -10.49 5.72
N SER A 902 -4.17 -10.51 6.32
CA SER A 902 -4.60 -11.56 7.25
C SER A 902 -5.35 -12.65 6.50
N SER A 903 -5.06 -13.91 6.83
CA SER A 903 -5.84 -15.07 6.38
C SER A 903 -7.17 -15.23 7.12
N MET A 904 -7.28 -14.65 8.31
CA MET A 904 -8.49 -14.68 9.13
C MET A 904 -9.21 -13.34 9.01
N ALA A 905 -10.51 -13.39 8.75
CA ALA A 905 -11.38 -12.22 8.66
C ALA A 905 -11.73 -11.64 10.06
N SER A 906 -10.70 -11.37 10.88
CA SER A 906 -10.82 -10.89 12.27
C SER A 906 -9.85 -9.74 12.53
N ILE A 907 -10.30 -8.72 13.27
CA ILE A 907 -9.48 -7.56 13.64
C ILE A 907 -8.43 -7.87 14.73
N GLU A 908 -8.35 -9.10 15.24
CA GLU A 908 -7.31 -9.55 16.18
C GLU A 908 -5.89 -9.47 15.61
N CYS A 909 -5.76 -9.42 14.28
CA CYS A 909 -4.50 -9.17 13.61
C CYS A 909 -3.92 -7.79 13.94
N VAL A 910 -4.76 -6.78 14.22
CA VAL A 910 -4.32 -5.39 14.50
C VAL A 910 -3.45 -5.30 15.76
N PRO A 911 -3.91 -5.69 16.96
CA PRO A 911 -3.08 -5.66 18.16
C PRO A 911 -1.84 -6.56 18.01
N THR A 912 -1.94 -7.67 17.29
CA THR A 912 -0.83 -8.58 17.00
C THR A 912 0.27 -7.89 16.19
N VAL A 913 -0.08 -7.21 15.09
CA VAL A 913 0.85 -6.43 14.26
C VAL A 913 1.50 -5.30 15.06
N ILE A 914 0.74 -4.60 15.91
CA ILE A 914 1.30 -3.52 16.76
C ILE A 914 2.29 -4.10 17.77
N ARG A 915 1.95 -5.21 18.42
CA ARG A 915 2.77 -5.87 19.44
C ARG A 915 4.08 -6.37 18.84
N GLU A 916 3.99 -7.02 17.68
CA GLU A 916 5.16 -7.46 16.92
C GLU A 916 6.01 -6.30 16.42
N GLY A 917 5.38 -5.24 15.91
CA GLY A 917 6.07 -4.05 15.46
C GLY A 917 6.81 -3.33 16.58
N ARG A 918 6.25 -3.30 17.80
CA ARG A 918 6.93 -2.75 18.99
C ARG A 918 8.12 -3.59 19.39
N CYS A 919 7.98 -4.92 19.39
CA CYS A 919 9.06 -5.85 19.64
C CYS A 919 10.19 -5.69 18.62
N SER A 920 9.87 -5.75 17.33
CA SER A 920 10.84 -5.62 16.23
C SER A 920 11.58 -4.29 16.28
N LEU A 921 10.88 -3.19 16.56
CA LEU A 921 11.50 -1.88 16.67
C LEU A 921 12.43 -1.78 17.88
N ASP A 922 12.00 -2.23 19.05
CA ASP A 922 12.82 -2.21 20.27
C ASP A 922 14.06 -3.12 20.13
N THR A 923 13.91 -4.28 19.49
CA THR A 923 15.03 -5.16 19.11
C THR A 923 15.99 -4.48 18.15
N SER A 924 15.49 -3.82 17.10
CA SER A 924 16.33 -3.08 16.16
C SER A 924 17.14 -1.99 16.87
N PHE A 925 16.54 -1.28 17.83
CA PHE A 925 17.23 -0.29 18.67
C PHE A 925 18.30 -0.91 19.58
N SER A 926 18.01 -2.03 20.24
CA SER A 926 18.98 -2.71 21.10
C SER A 926 20.15 -3.31 20.31
N VAL A 927 19.88 -3.95 19.18
CA VAL A 927 20.92 -4.50 18.29
C VAL A 927 21.79 -3.37 17.73
N PHE A 928 21.19 -2.24 17.33
CA PHE A 928 21.96 -1.06 16.91
C PHE A 928 22.88 -0.54 18.03
N LYS A 929 22.35 -0.35 19.24
CA LYS A 929 23.15 0.09 20.39
C LYS A 929 24.28 -0.89 20.70
N TYR A 930 23.98 -2.18 20.69
CA TYR A 930 24.96 -3.23 20.89
C TYR A 930 26.09 -3.12 19.88
N MET A 931 25.77 -3.05 18.58
CA MET A 931 26.74 -2.95 17.50
C MET A 931 27.62 -1.69 17.60
N ALA A 932 27.04 -0.57 18.01
CA ALA A 932 27.78 0.68 18.23
C ALA A 932 28.73 0.58 19.44
N LEU A 933 28.25 0.04 20.56
CA LEU A 933 29.08 -0.13 21.77
C LEU A 933 30.19 -1.15 21.54
N TYR A 934 29.88 -2.22 20.82
CA TYR A 934 30.80 -3.23 20.37
C TYR A 934 31.95 -2.61 19.56
N SER A 935 31.65 -1.86 18.49
CA SER A 935 32.71 -1.29 17.64
C SER A 935 33.53 -0.24 18.39
N LEU A 936 32.92 0.55 19.27
CA LEU A 936 33.65 1.50 20.12
C LEU A 936 34.54 0.79 21.15
N THR A 937 34.09 -0.32 21.72
CA THR A 937 34.87 -1.14 22.66
C THR A 937 36.09 -1.75 21.95
N GLN A 938 35.90 -2.30 20.74
CA GLN A 938 36.97 -2.84 19.93
C GLN A 938 37.96 -1.75 19.48
N PHE A 939 37.45 -0.58 19.08
CA PHE A 939 38.27 0.58 18.74
C PHE A 939 39.14 1.03 19.91
N ILE A 940 38.61 1.10 21.13
CA ILE A 940 39.39 1.43 22.32
C ILE A 940 40.47 0.36 22.58
N SER A 941 40.12 -0.93 22.47
CA SER A 941 41.09 -2.01 22.63
C SER A 941 42.25 -1.90 21.64
N VAL A 942 41.95 -1.69 20.36
CA VAL A 942 42.97 -1.50 19.31
C VAL A 942 43.80 -0.25 19.58
N LEU A 943 43.18 0.87 19.99
CA LEU A 943 43.89 2.11 20.29
C LEU A 943 44.89 1.95 21.45
N ILE A 944 44.51 1.22 22.51
CA ILE A 944 45.40 0.90 23.64
C ILE A 944 46.59 0.07 23.14
N LEU A 945 46.35 -0.97 22.34
CA LEU A 945 47.41 -1.84 21.83
C LEU A 945 48.35 -1.13 20.84
N TYR A 946 47.83 -0.22 20.02
CA TYR A 946 48.65 0.61 19.13
C TYR A 946 49.64 1.51 19.88
N THR A 947 49.37 1.88 21.13
CA THR A 947 50.32 2.67 21.94
C THR A 947 51.64 1.96 22.20
N ILE A 948 51.63 0.62 22.16
CA ILE A 948 52.79 -0.25 22.36
C ILE A 948 53.18 -1.03 21.10
N ASN A 949 52.71 -0.59 19.92
CA ASN A 949 52.97 -1.21 18.61
C ASN A 949 52.51 -2.69 18.50
N THR A 950 51.49 -3.11 19.25
CA THR A 950 50.86 -4.43 19.10
C THR A 950 49.42 -4.31 18.59
N ASN A 951 48.80 -5.41 18.18
CA ASN A 951 47.37 -5.47 17.86
C ASN A 951 46.73 -6.77 18.38
N LEU A 952 45.42 -6.91 18.25
CA LEU A 952 44.71 -8.19 18.43
C LEU A 952 45.16 -9.19 17.35
N GLY A 953 45.17 -10.47 17.72
CA GLY A 953 45.50 -11.57 16.80
C GLY A 953 44.35 -11.97 15.88
N ASP A 954 44.68 -12.68 14.80
CA ASP A 954 43.75 -13.11 13.75
C ASP A 954 42.54 -13.91 14.32
N LEU A 955 42.84 -14.87 15.19
CA LEU A 955 41.82 -15.70 15.85
C LEU A 955 41.04 -14.96 16.95
N GLN A 956 41.63 -13.91 17.53
CA GLN A 956 40.95 -13.07 18.53
C GLN A 956 39.90 -12.19 17.85
N PHE A 957 40.22 -11.57 16.70
CA PHE A 957 39.24 -10.86 15.87
C PHE A 957 38.11 -11.80 15.44
N LEU A 958 38.44 -13.00 14.95
CA LEU A 958 37.43 -13.98 14.55
C LEU A 958 36.53 -14.41 15.72
N ALA A 959 37.10 -14.66 16.91
CA ALA A 959 36.32 -15.02 18.09
C ALA A 959 35.38 -13.88 18.52
N ILE A 960 35.84 -12.64 18.47
CA ILE A 960 35.04 -11.47 18.84
C ILE A 960 33.89 -11.27 17.83
N ASP A 961 34.20 -11.11 16.55
CA ASP A 961 33.24 -10.71 15.52
C ASP A 961 32.25 -11.86 15.19
N LEU A 962 32.76 -13.07 14.98
CA LEU A 962 31.96 -14.20 14.52
C LEU A 962 31.33 -15.00 15.66
N VAL A 963 32.08 -15.30 16.73
CA VAL A 963 31.57 -16.16 17.81
C VAL A 963 30.75 -15.35 18.79
N ILE A 964 31.29 -14.27 19.36
CA ILE A 964 30.61 -13.49 20.40
C ILE A 964 29.52 -12.61 19.77
N THR A 965 29.92 -11.66 18.92
CA THR A 965 29.05 -10.59 18.44
C THR A 965 27.91 -11.10 17.56
N THR A 966 28.21 -11.98 16.60
CA THR A 966 27.18 -12.53 15.70
C THR A 966 26.17 -13.41 16.45
N THR A 967 26.63 -14.29 17.35
CA THR A 967 25.74 -15.14 18.15
C THR A 967 24.80 -14.31 19.02
N ILE A 968 25.33 -13.31 19.71
CA ILE A 968 24.55 -12.39 20.54
C ILE A 968 23.52 -11.64 19.70
N ALA A 969 23.94 -11.07 18.57
CA ALA A 969 23.04 -10.33 17.69
C ALA A 969 21.86 -11.19 17.18
N VAL A 970 22.12 -12.45 16.83
CA VAL A 970 21.09 -13.41 16.40
C VAL A 970 20.16 -13.78 17.57
N LEU A 971 20.71 -14.08 18.75
CA LEU A 971 19.92 -14.39 19.95
C LEU A 971 19.01 -13.22 20.35
N MET A 972 19.55 -12.00 20.38
CA MET A 972 18.78 -10.78 20.63
C MET A 972 17.63 -10.64 19.63
N SER A 973 17.90 -10.90 18.34
CA SER A 973 16.92 -10.79 17.25
C SER A 973 15.78 -11.81 17.34
N ARG A 974 16.03 -12.99 17.93
CA ARG A 974 15.03 -14.06 18.07
C ARG A 974 13.99 -13.82 19.17
N THR A 975 14.29 -12.94 20.12
CA THR A 975 13.41 -12.65 21.26
C THR A 975 11.99 -12.28 20.80
N GLY A 976 10.98 -12.91 21.41
CA GLY A 976 9.58 -12.74 21.06
C GLY A 976 8.93 -11.48 21.64
N PRO A 977 7.75 -11.10 21.13
CA PRO A 977 6.99 -9.96 21.63
C PRO A 977 6.44 -10.20 23.03
N ALA A 978 6.24 -9.12 23.80
CA ALA A 978 5.51 -9.16 25.06
C ALA A 978 4.13 -9.79 24.88
N LEU A 979 3.59 -10.47 25.91
CA LEU A 979 2.29 -11.15 25.83
C LEU A 979 1.12 -10.16 25.72
N THR A 980 1.22 -9.02 26.40
CA THR A 980 0.18 -7.99 26.44
C THR A 980 0.62 -6.71 25.75
N LEU A 981 -0.32 -6.02 25.09
CA LEU A 981 -0.06 -4.71 24.51
C LEU A 981 -0.04 -3.63 25.61
N VAL A 982 1.05 -2.87 25.71
CA VAL A 982 1.26 -1.84 26.76
C VAL A 982 0.92 -0.43 26.23
N ARG A 983 0.72 0.59 27.07
CA ARG A 983 0.53 1.98 26.58
C ARG A 983 1.82 2.64 26.09
N ALA A 984 2.96 2.25 26.66
CA ALA A 984 4.27 2.75 26.28
C ALA A 984 4.59 2.42 24.81
N ARG A 985 5.46 3.21 24.19
CA ARG A 985 5.93 2.98 22.82
C ARG A 985 7.45 2.98 22.78
N PRO A 986 8.09 2.16 21.94
CA PRO A 986 9.54 2.17 21.80
C PRO A 986 10.02 3.57 21.36
N PRO A 987 11.29 3.93 21.59
CA PRO A 987 11.89 5.16 21.03
C PRO A 987 11.88 5.13 19.49
N GLY A 988 11.89 6.31 18.85
CA GLY A 988 11.82 6.42 17.37
C GLY A 988 12.98 7.19 16.74
N ALA A 989 13.76 7.88 17.57
CA ALA A 989 14.94 8.62 17.18
C ALA A 989 16.15 8.05 17.94
N LEU A 990 17.18 7.64 17.20
CA LEU A 990 18.44 7.14 17.77
C LEU A 990 19.24 8.28 18.44
N LEU A 991 19.27 9.46 17.80
CA LEU A 991 19.97 10.65 18.30
C LEU A 991 19.13 11.43 19.32
N SER A 992 18.74 10.77 20.40
CA SER A 992 18.12 11.43 21.55
C SER A 992 19.13 11.60 22.68
N VAL A 993 19.01 12.67 23.46
CA VAL A 993 19.92 12.97 24.58
C VAL A 993 20.08 11.78 25.55
N PRO A 994 19.00 11.08 25.96
CA PRO A 994 19.15 9.93 26.87
C PRO A 994 19.92 8.76 26.24
N VAL A 995 19.73 8.52 24.93
CA VAL A 995 20.43 7.44 24.21
C VAL A 995 21.91 7.78 24.05
N LEU A 996 22.23 9.00 23.61
CA LEU A 996 23.61 9.41 23.40
C LEU A 996 24.37 9.50 24.74
N GLY A 997 23.74 10.06 25.78
CA GLY A 997 24.32 10.11 27.12
C GLY A 997 24.59 8.72 27.69
N SER A 998 23.65 7.78 27.53
CA SER A 998 23.85 6.38 27.94
C SER A 998 24.99 5.71 27.17
N LEU A 999 25.13 5.96 25.86
CA LEU A 999 26.23 5.40 25.06
C LEU A 999 27.58 5.98 25.50
N LEU A 1000 27.69 7.29 25.64
CA LEU A 1000 28.94 7.96 26.05
C LEU A 1000 29.41 7.50 27.43
N LEU A 1001 28.50 7.39 28.39
CA LEU A 1001 28.84 6.92 29.74
C LEU A 1001 29.33 5.46 29.75
N GLN A 1002 28.68 4.59 28.96
CA GLN A 1002 29.11 3.20 28.82
C GLN A 1002 30.48 3.09 28.15
N VAL A 1003 30.73 3.89 27.11
CA VAL A 1003 32.04 3.95 26.43
C VAL A 1003 33.13 4.43 27.38
N ALA A 1004 32.86 5.47 28.19
CA ALA A 1004 33.81 5.95 29.20
C ALA A 1004 34.12 4.89 30.27
N LEU A 1005 33.10 4.16 30.74
CA LEU A 1005 33.28 3.06 31.69
C LEU A 1005 34.11 1.92 31.10
N VAL A 1006 33.80 1.51 29.87
CA VAL A 1006 34.56 0.48 29.13
C VAL A 1006 36.03 0.88 29.00
N ALA A 1007 36.29 2.12 28.58
CA ALA A 1007 37.64 2.66 28.45
C ALA A 1007 38.38 2.66 29.80
N GLY A 1008 37.72 3.12 30.86
CA GLY A 1008 38.31 3.16 32.20
C GLY A 1008 38.70 1.76 32.71
N ILE A 1009 37.85 0.75 32.50
CA ILE A 1009 38.13 -0.63 32.91
C ILE A 1009 39.28 -1.24 32.08
N GLN A 1010 39.30 -1.02 30.75
CA GLN A 1010 40.39 -1.54 29.90
C GLN A 1010 41.73 -0.88 30.24
N LEU A 1011 41.75 0.45 30.42
CA LEU A 1011 42.95 1.18 30.85
C LEU A 1011 43.42 0.75 32.24
N GLY A 1012 42.49 0.59 33.19
CA GLY A 1012 42.79 0.09 34.53
C GLY A 1012 43.42 -1.30 34.50
N GLY A 1013 42.87 -2.21 33.69
CA GLY A 1013 43.45 -3.54 33.48
C GLY A 1013 44.83 -3.50 32.86
N TYR A 1014 45.02 -2.67 31.83
CA TYR A 1014 46.32 -2.46 31.18
C TYR A 1014 47.39 -1.94 32.17
N PHE A 1015 47.08 -0.90 32.94
CA PHE A 1015 48.02 -0.36 33.94
C PHE A 1015 48.27 -1.33 35.10
N LEU A 1016 47.27 -2.13 35.49
CA LEU A 1016 47.42 -3.13 36.55
C LEU A 1016 48.39 -4.25 36.18
N VAL A 1017 48.41 -4.66 34.91
CA VAL A 1017 49.38 -5.64 34.38
C VAL A 1017 50.78 -5.06 34.39
N ILE A 1018 50.93 -3.82 33.93
CA ILE A 1018 52.24 -3.12 33.91
C ILE A 1018 52.81 -2.95 35.32
N ALA A 1019 51.94 -2.76 36.32
CA ALA A 1019 52.34 -2.62 37.71
C ALA A 1019 52.76 -3.94 38.38
N GLN A 1020 52.57 -5.10 37.73
CA GLN A 1020 52.95 -6.38 38.32
C GLN A 1020 54.47 -6.55 38.37
N PRO A 1021 55.03 -7.07 39.47
CA PRO A 1021 56.49 -7.17 39.64
C PRO A 1021 57.17 -8.16 38.66
N TRP A 1022 56.40 -9.09 38.10
CA TRP A 1022 56.88 -10.08 37.12
C TRP A 1022 56.76 -9.60 35.66
N PHE A 1023 56.10 -8.47 35.41
CA PHE A 1023 55.79 -8.03 34.06
C PHE A 1023 57.01 -7.42 33.36
N VAL A 1024 57.28 -7.88 32.14
CA VAL A 1024 58.35 -7.35 31.28
C VAL A 1024 57.70 -6.61 30.11
N PRO A 1025 57.96 -5.30 29.93
CA PRO A 1025 57.39 -4.53 28.83
C PRO A 1025 57.80 -5.06 27.46
N LEU A 1026 56.87 -5.05 26.50
CA LEU A 1026 57.13 -5.45 25.12
C LEU A 1026 58.18 -4.56 24.44
N ASN A 1027 59.04 -5.18 23.62
CA ASN A 1027 59.96 -4.42 22.77
C ASN A 1027 59.20 -3.69 21.67
N ARG A 1028 59.11 -2.36 21.78
CA ARG A 1028 58.35 -1.50 20.87
C ARG A 1028 58.92 -1.41 19.46
N THR A 1029 60.13 -1.92 19.20
CA THR A 1029 60.75 -1.84 17.86
C THR A 1029 60.24 -2.91 16.89
N VAL A 1030 59.58 -3.96 17.38
CA VAL A 1030 58.99 -5.02 16.56
C VAL A 1030 57.46 -4.86 16.58
N PRO A 1031 56.81 -4.55 15.44
CA PRO A 1031 55.36 -4.40 15.36
C PRO A 1031 54.64 -5.76 15.29
N ALA A 1032 53.33 -5.78 15.58
CA ALA A 1032 52.48 -6.94 15.30
C ALA A 1032 52.40 -7.20 13.78
N PRO A 1033 52.37 -8.47 13.31
CA PRO A 1033 52.11 -9.71 14.06
C PRO A 1033 53.32 -10.37 14.73
N ASP A 1034 54.54 -9.91 14.48
CA ASP A 1034 55.77 -10.61 14.92
C ASP A 1034 56.03 -10.53 16.44
N ASN A 1035 55.30 -9.64 17.14
CA ASN A 1035 55.35 -9.47 18.59
C ASN A 1035 54.19 -10.13 19.35
N LEU A 1036 53.44 -11.02 18.70
CA LEU A 1036 52.38 -11.83 19.30
C LEU A 1036 52.87 -13.27 19.57
N PRO A 1037 52.45 -13.91 20.68
CA PRO A 1037 51.53 -13.42 21.72
C PRO A 1037 52.22 -12.55 22.79
N ASN A 1038 51.46 -11.67 23.47
CA ASN A 1038 51.95 -10.86 24.60
C ASN A 1038 50.88 -10.68 25.71
N TYR A 1039 51.31 -10.28 26.91
CA TYR A 1039 50.47 -10.19 28.10
C TYR A 1039 49.47 -9.04 28.02
N GLU A 1040 49.90 -7.90 27.50
CA GLU A 1040 49.07 -6.70 27.31
C GLU A 1040 47.89 -7.00 26.41
N ASN A 1041 48.14 -7.64 25.26
CA ASN A 1041 47.09 -8.11 24.35
C ASN A 1041 46.14 -9.10 25.05
N THR A 1042 46.69 -10.10 25.76
CA THR A 1042 45.87 -11.12 26.43
C THR A 1042 44.91 -10.52 27.46
N VAL A 1043 45.36 -9.53 28.24
CA VAL A 1043 44.51 -8.88 29.24
C VAL A 1043 43.46 -7.99 28.60
N VAL A 1044 43.83 -7.17 27.61
CA VAL A 1044 42.87 -6.32 26.89
C VAL A 1044 41.81 -7.18 26.19
N PHE A 1045 42.20 -8.26 25.52
CA PHE A 1045 41.30 -9.23 24.88
C PHE A 1045 40.35 -9.91 25.88
N SER A 1046 40.87 -10.35 27.03
CA SER A 1046 40.06 -11.03 28.04
C SER A 1046 39.02 -10.09 28.65
N LEU A 1047 39.43 -8.86 29.00
CA LEU A 1047 38.53 -7.85 29.55
C LEU A 1047 37.47 -7.43 28.53
N SER A 1048 37.86 -7.15 27.28
CA SER A 1048 36.92 -6.77 26.22
C SER A 1048 35.91 -7.88 25.93
N SER A 1049 36.34 -9.16 25.95
CA SER A 1049 35.46 -10.33 25.79
C SER A 1049 34.32 -10.36 26.82
N PHE A 1050 34.62 -10.13 28.10
CA PHE A 1050 33.58 -10.02 29.14
C PHE A 1050 32.73 -8.77 28.96
N GLN A 1051 33.33 -7.64 28.58
CA GLN A 1051 32.59 -6.40 28.33
C GLN A 1051 31.56 -6.56 27.21
N TYR A 1052 31.86 -7.28 26.12
CA TYR A 1052 30.89 -7.55 25.06
C TYR A 1052 29.65 -8.29 25.58
N LEU A 1053 29.83 -9.30 26.43
CA LEU A 1053 28.74 -10.07 27.04
C LEU A 1053 27.92 -9.22 28.03
N ILE A 1054 28.59 -8.42 28.86
CA ILE A 1054 27.93 -7.54 29.83
C ILE A 1054 27.11 -6.46 29.11
N LEU A 1055 27.69 -5.85 28.07
CA LEU A 1055 27.01 -4.85 27.25
C LEU A 1055 25.76 -5.46 26.59
N ALA A 1056 25.87 -6.68 26.05
CA ALA A 1056 24.73 -7.40 25.48
C ALA A 1056 23.59 -7.58 26.49
N ALA A 1057 23.90 -8.02 27.71
CA ALA A 1057 22.91 -8.16 28.78
C ALA A 1057 22.29 -6.80 29.17
N ALA A 1058 23.11 -5.74 29.27
CA ALA A 1058 22.66 -4.40 29.64
C ALA A 1058 21.70 -3.77 28.62
N VAL A 1059 21.90 -4.03 27.33
CA VAL A 1059 21.05 -3.47 26.25
C VAL A 1059 19.86 -4.36 25.87
N SER A 1060 19.85 -5.64 26.28
CA SER A 1060 18.81 -6.64 25.94
C SER A 1060 17.63 -6.66 26.93
N LYS A 1061 17.18 -5.48 27.36
CA LYS A 1061 16.02 -5.38 28.27
C LYS A 1061 14.75 -5.96 27.61
N GLY A 1062 14.05 -6.84 28.32
CA GLY A 1062 12.83 -7.48 27.83
C GLY A 1062 11.60 -6.59 27.96
N ALA A 1063 11.13 -6.37 29.18
CA ALA A 1063 9.95 -5.53 29.42
C ALA A 1063 10.21 -4.06 29.03
N PRO A 1064 9.20 -3.33 28.51
CA PRO A 1064 7.79 -3.71 28.38
C PRO A 1064 7.38 -4.24 27.00
N PHE A 1065 8.29 -4.31 26.01
CA PHE A 1065 7.93 -4.62 24.61
C PHE A 1065 8.28 -6.05 24.17
N ARG A 1066 9.19 -6.70 24.89
CA ARG A 1066 9.77 -7.99 24.55
C ARG A 1066 9.69 -8.94 25.73
N GLN A 1067 9.79 -10.22 25.44
CA GLN A 1067 9.99 -11.20 26.49
C GLN A 1067 11.43 -11.11 27.03
N PRO A 1068 11.69 -11.58 28.27
CA PRO A 1068 13.04 -11.67 28.79
C PRO A 1068 13.94 -12.58 27.93
N LEU A 1069 15.24 -12.30 27.88
CA LEU A 1069 16.20 -13.03 27.03
C LEU A 1069 16.19 -14.55 27.26
N TYR A 1070 15.95 -15.01 28.49
CA TYR A 1070 15.89 -16.44 28.86
C TYR A 1070 14.67 -17.20 28.32
N THR A 1071 13.73 -16.52 27.66
CA THR A 1071 12.56 -17.15 27.04
C THR A 1071 12.86 -17.72 25.65
N ASN A 1072 14.01 -17.40 25.06
CA ASN A 1072 14.43 -17.97 23.79
C ASN A 1072 14.57 -19.50 23.92
N GLY A 1073 13.91 -20.27 23.05
CA GLY A 1073 13.98 -21.74 23.06
C GLY A 1073 15.40 -22.32 22.97
N ALA A 1074 16.34 -21.60 22.36
CA ALA A 1074 17.77 -21.95 22.31
C ALA A 1074 18.50 -21.84 23.67
N THR A 1075 17.91 -21.15 24.66
CA THR A 1075 18.41 -21.10 26.05
C THR A 1075 17.79 -22.19 26.95
N ARG A 1076 16.87 -22.99 26.38
CA ARG A 1076 16.13 -24.05 27.08
C ARG A 1076 16.74 -25.45 26.93
N THR A 1077 17.68 -25.63 26.00
CA THR A 1077 18.56 -26.82 25.99
C THR A 1077 19.55 -26.67 27.15
N GLU A 1078 19.39 -27.52 28.17
CA GLU A 1078 20.10 -27.45 29.45
C GLU A 1078 21.64 -27.43 29.34
N GLU A 1079 22.22 -27.84 28.20
CA GLU A 1079 23.67 -27.81 27.98
C GLU A 1079 24.28 -26.40 27.83
N HIS A 1080 23.49 -25.36 27.52
CA HIS A 1080 24.02 -24.01 27.24
C HIS A 1080 23.94 -23.01 28.40
N ARG A 1081 23.34 -23.37 29.53
CA ARG A 1081 23.30 -22.50 30.72
C ARG A 1081 24.68 -22.30 31.37
N GLY A 1082 25.60 -23.25 31.21
CA GLY A 1082 26.98 -23.17 31.72
C GLY A 1082 28.04 -22.86 30.65
N GLN A 1083 27.80 -23.21 29.38
CA GLN A 1083 28.85 -23.18 28.35
C GLN A 1083 29.17 -21.78 27.81
N LEU A 1084 28.21 -20.85 27.72
CA LEU A 1084 28.51 -19.50 27.20
C LEU A 1084 29.41 -18.66 28.12
N LEU A 1085 29.43 -18.96 29.42
CA LEU A 1085 30.38 -18.39 30.39
C LEU A 1085 31.67 -19.22 30.48
N GLN A 1086 31.63 -20.53 30.20
CA GLN A 1086 32.82 -21.41 30.21
C GLN A 1086 33.63 -21.40 28.90
N VAL A 1087 33.07 -20.97 27.77
CA VAL A 1087 33.83 -20.92 26.50
C VAL A 1087 34.96 -19.89 26.53
N ALA A 1088 34.90 -18.90 27.44
CA ALA A 1088 36.01 -17.97 27.70
C ALA A 1088 36.97 -18.44 28.82
N ALA A 1089 36.60 -19.46 29.61
CA ALA A 1089 37.35 -19.87 30.78
C ALA A 1089 37.38 -21.40 30.96
N ALA A 1090 38.57 -21.96 30.73
CA ALA A 1090 39.11 -23.24 31.22
C ALA A 1090 39.18 -24.40 30.21
N GLY A 1091 40.42 -24.66 29.79
CA GLY A 1091 40.84 -25.85 29.05
C GLY A 1091 42.30 -25.65 28.59
N PRO A 1092 43.31 -26.29 29.20
CA PRO A 1092 44.72 -26.02 28.91
C PRO A 1092 45.10 -26.27 27.44
N GLY A 1093 44.41 -27.17 26.73
CA GLY A 1093 44.66 -27.45 25.30
C GLY A 1093 44.05 -26.47 24.28
N ARG A 1094 43.12 -25.57 24.66
CA ARG A 1094 42.50 -24.59 23.72
C ARG A 1094 43.15 -23.20 23.73
N ARG A 1095 43.99 -22.91 24.72
CA ARG A 1095 44.62 -21.58 24.91
C ARG A 1095 45.82 -21.31 23.98
N GLN A 1096 46.55 -22.36 23.59
CA GLN A 1096 47.57 -22.30 22.55
C GLN A 1096 46.98 -21.99 21.16
N LEU A 1097 45.78 -22.52 20.86
CA LEU A 1097 45.06 -22.23 19.62
C LEU A 1097 44.53 -20.79 19.54
N CYS A 1098 44.40 -20.06 20.65
CA CYS A 1098 43.93 -18.67 20.67
C CYS A 1098 45.05 -17.63 20.85
N GLY A 1099 46.33 -18.04 20.78
CA GLY A 1099 47.47 -17.12 20.93
C GLY A 1099 47.54 -16.42 22.29
N SER A 1100 47.20 -17.12 23.38
CA SER A 1100 47.21 -16.58 24.76
C SER A 1100 48.35 -17.18 25.57
N LEU A 1101 49.16 -16.36 26.26
CA LEU A 1101 50.32 -16.84 27.05
C LEU A 1101 49.90 -17.39 28.43
N HIS A 1102 50.62 -18.42 28.90
CA HIS A 1102 50.54 -18.92 30.27
C HIS A 1102 51.45 -18.09 31.19
N ALA A 1103 51.05 -17.84 32.44
CA ALA A 1103 51.89 -17.18 33.46
C ALA A 1103 53.15 -17.98 33.88
N GLY A 1104 53.50 -19.08 33.20
CA GLY A 1104 54.62 -19.97 33.54
C GLY A 1104 55.50 -20.40 32.35
N GLU A 1105 55.18 -20.03 31.12
CA GLU A 1105 55.94 -20.45 29.94
C GLU A 1105 56.88 -19.33 29.46
N CYS A 1106 57.90 -19.03 30.27
CA CYS A 1106 59.10 -18.29 29.85
C CYS A 1106 60.24 -18.43 30.90
N ALA A 1107 60.39 -19.59 31.52
CA ALA A 1107 61.59 -19.90 32.30
C ALA A 1107 62.61 -20.58 31.37
N GLY A 1108 63.55 -19.80 30.81
CA GLY A 1108 64.77 -20.31 30.19
C GLY A 1108 65.71 -20.98 31.22
N PRO A 1109 66.77 -21.67 30.76
CA PRO A 1109 67.45 -22.71 31.53
C PRO A 1109 68.21 -22.14 32.74
N VAL A 1110 67.90 -22.67 33.93
CA VAL A 1110 68.65 -22.41 35.17
C VAL A 1110 69.98 -23.18 35.11
N PRO A 1111 71.14 -22.56 35.40
CA PRO A 1111 72.44 -23.23 35.40
C PRO A 1111 72.57 -24.19 36.60
N PRO A 1112 73.43 -25.23 36.52
CA PRO A 1112 73.47 -26.29 37.52
C PRO A 1112 74.36 -25.87 38.70
N SER A 1113 73.79 -25.72 39.90
CA SER A 1113 74.59 -25.74 41.14
C SER A 1113 73.77 -26.11 42.38
N LEU A 1114 74.12 -27.29 42.90
CA LEU A 1114 74.09 -27.77 44.29
C LEU A 1114 72.82 -28.44 44.88
N PRO A 1115 73.04 -29.39 45.83
CA PRO A 1115 72.38 -30.69 45.80
C PRO A 1115 71.27 -30.87 46.84
N ALA A 1116 70.53 -31.95 46.61
CA ALA A 1116 69.44 -32.51 47.38
C ALA A 1116 69.61 -32.51 48.91
N LEU A 1117 68.52 -32.15 49.60
CA LEU A 1117 68.18 -32.64 50.93
C LEU A 1117 66.65 -32.66 51.10
N VAL A 1118 66.10 -33.87 50.95
CA VAL A 1118 64.84 -34.38 51.53
C VAL A 1118 65.24 -35.02 52.88
N PRO A 1119 64.44 -35.09 53.98
CA PRO A 1119 62.98 -35.33 54.10
C PRO A 1119 62.27 -34.36 55.09
N ALA A 1120 60.95 -34.35 55.32
CA ALA A 1120 59.87 -35.33 55.17
C ALA A 1120 58.55 -34.63 54.82
#